data_AF-A0A1G3BS48-F1
#
_entry.id   AF-A0A1G3BS48-F1
#
_cell.length_a   1.000
_cell.length_b   1.000
_cell.length_c   1.000
_cell.angle_alpha   90.00
_cell.angle_beta   90.00
_cell.angle_gamma   90.00
#
_symmetry.space_group_name_H-M   'P 1'
#
loop_
_entity.id
_entity.type
_entity.pdbx_description
1 polymer ?
#
loop_
_entity_poly.entity_id
_entity_poly.type
_entity_poly.pdbx_seq_one_letter_code
_entity_poly.pdbx_strand_id
1 'polypeptide(L)'
;PADFESLGKLDDLLDRGTEKYTNIIIDEAHRFRTETTITYEKLAEICRGKRVVLVTATPYNNAPKDILSLLKLFQKAKKSTIPNLPDLEGFFNNLDKKLKKLDRQKDYAKYINTVRENSREIREKVLKYLMVRRTRTEIEKYFDKDIKSQNLKFPDVEKPTPLFYELNDTEDGIFNKTIELIARKFKYARYMPMLYYEGKISQPEELSQKNMGKFMKILLVKRLESSFFAFKNSVDRFLRSYELFIKELDNGNVYVSKKHTNKIFELLENDDDEAVQRLIDEGKAERYASSEFREGLRADLQHDHDILLEIKKLWHHIDRDPKLLKFLGELSTNSVLKENHLIIFTESKETANYLFKNINQQYPDKVLCFTGDSGEATRDKVIENFDARARHPKEDYRILVSTEVLAEGVNLHRSNTVINYDIPWNPTRMMQRVGRVNRVDTLFDTIHTFNFFPTKQSNDQIKLKEAAEAKINAFLTLLGGDAELLTEGEPIASHELFNRLISKQTLEGEEGAEESELKYLHVIKEIRDKTPGVFEKIKHLPKKARTAKHNFEHANSLITYFRRGKLQKFFKAVHKDGVEEMDFLSAARILESDSDTEKKNLPEQFYAFLDKNKEAFILATTEEMPNLWHRSGHDSAANIIRILKATLKNTQKLTEDQELYLKKVLTQLEEGGLPKQTAKKTLKALDELKNEIMNPLKVLAVLQISIPERFLAEHYAERNPQSFGKREVILSMYLSGE
;
A
#
# COMPACT_ATOMS: atom_id res chain seq x y z
N PRO A 1 -4.37 -11.50 -28.05
CA PRO A 1 -3.19 -12.10 -27.38
C PRO A 1 -2.69 -11.18 -26.26
N ALA A 2 -2.35 -11.74 -25.10
CA ALA A 2 -1.75 -11.01 -23.98
C ALA A 2 -0.34 -11.54 -23.76
N ASP A 3 0.62 -10.64 -23.63
CA ASP A 3 2.01 -10.97 -23.30
C ASP A 3 2.18 -10.83 -21.77
N PHE A 4 2.89 -11.76 -21.13
CA PHE A 4 3.09 -11.79 -19.68
C PHE A 4 4.58 -11.71 -19.38
N GLU A 5 4.97 -10.81 -18.48
CA GLU A 5 6.37 -10.62 -18.08
C GLU A 5 6.49 -10.50 -16.57
N SER A 6 7.56 -11.08 -16.02
CA SER A 6 7.87 -10.98 -14.61
C SER A 6 8.63 -9.68 -14.30
N LEU A 7 8.59 -9.26 -13.02
CA LEU A 7 9.23 -8.02 -12.55
C LEU A 7 10.71 -7.89 -12.92
N GLY A 8 11.44 -9.01 -12.96
CA GLY A 8 12.86 -9.04 -13.27
C GLY A 8 13.19 -8.78 -14.75
N LYS A 9 12.20 -8.69 -15.63
CA LYS A 9 12.36 -8.61 -17.09
C LYS A 9 11.83 -7.31 -17.71
N LEU A 10 11.70 -6.25 -16.92
CA LEU A 10 11.25 -4.96 -17.45
C LEU A 10 12.24 -4.36 -18.46
N ASP A 11 13.53 -4.66 -18.35
CA ASP A 11 14.55 -4.28 -19.34
C ASP A 11 14.29 -4.97 -20.68
N ASP A 12 14.16 -6.29 -20.69
CA ASP A 12 13.83 -7.08 -21.88
C ASP A 12 12.55 -6.57 -22.56
N LEU A 13 11.58 -6.09 -21.79
CA LEU A 13 10.32 -5.54 -22.31
C LEU A 13 10.52 -4.17 -22.97
N LEU A 14 11.35 -3.30 -22.40
CA LEU A 14 11.70 -2.01 -22.99
C LEU A 14 12.52 -2.19 -24.27
N ASP A 15 13.49 -3.11 -24.26
CA ASP A 15 14.37 -3.41 -25.39
C ASP A 15 13.61 -4.02 -26.58
N ARG A 16 12.62 -4.88 -26.32
CA ARG A 16 11.72 -5.41 -27.36
C ARG A 16 10.74 -4.38 -27.92
N GLY A 17 10.62 -3.22 -27.28
CA GLY A 17 9.68 -2.17 -27.63
C GLY A 17 8.27 -2.40 -27.07
N THR A 18 7.68 -1.35 -26.50
CA THR A 18 6.37 -1.38 -25.85
C THR A 18 5.25 -0.75 -26.68
N GLU A 19 5.54 -0.32 -27.91
CA GLU A 19 4.60 0.43 -28.73
C GLU A 19 3.38 -0.38 -29.16
N LYS A 20 3.56 -1.69 -29.36
CA LYS A 20 2.48 -2.63 -29.71
C LYS A 20 1.41 -2.78 -28.62
N TYR A 21 1.70 -2.40 -27.38
CA TYR A 21 0.74 -2.50 -26.29
C TYR A 21 -0.08 -1.21 -26.17
N THR A 22 -1.40 -1.35 -26.07
CA THR A 22 -2.32 -0.25 -25.75
C THR A 22 -2.75 -0.25 -24.28
N ASN A 23 -2.74 -1.43 -23.66
CA ASN A 23 -3.19 -1.68 -22.29
C ASN A 23 -2.04 -2.30 -21.50
N ILE A 24 -1.85 -1.83 -20.28
CA ILE A 24 -0.90 -2.38 -19.31
C ILE A 24 -1.70 -2.77 -18.07
N ILE A 25 -1.65 -4.05 -17.71
CA ILE A 25 -2.25 -4.57 -16.48
C ILE A 25 -1.10 -4.90 -15.54
N ILE A 26 -1.10 -4.28 -14.36
CA ILE A 26 -0.08 -4.49 -13.35
C ILE A 26 -0.71 -5.26 -12.21
N ASP A 27 -0.36 -6.54 -12.12
CA ASP A 27 -0.74 -7.38 -10.98
C ASP A 27 0.17 -7.10 -9.78
N GLU A 28 -0.37 -7.25 -8.59
CA GLU A 28 0.27 -6.90 -7.31
C GLU A 28 0.92 -5.50 -7.33
N ALA A 29 0.17 -4.51 -7.82
CA ALA A 29 0.66 -3.15 -8.04
C ALA A 29 1.28 -2.50 -6.79
N HIS A 30 0.93 -2.97 -5.58
CA HIS A 30 1.51 -2.51 -4.32
C HIS A 30 3.04 -2.66 -4.23
N ARG A 31 3.66 -3.50 -5.07
CA ARG A 31 5.12 -3.65 -5.21
C ARG A 31 5.79 -2.40 -5.80
N PHE A 32 5.05 -1.52 -6.47
CA PHE A 32 5.56 -0.31 -7.13
C PHE A 32 5.24 0.99 -6.36
N ARG A 33 5.07 0.92 -5.05
CA ARG A 33 4.79 2.08 -4.19
C ARG A 33 5.97 3.05 -4.01
N THR A 34 7.18 2.63 -4.35
CA THR A 34 8.41 3.41 -4.10
C THR A 34 8.92 4.07 -5.37
N GLU A 35 8.56 5.34 -5.56
CA GLU A 35 8.90 6.18 -6.73
C GLU A 35 10.41 6.34 -6.99
N THR A 36 11.27 6.16 -5.98
CA THR A 36 12.73 6.35 -6.09
C THR A 36 13.47 5.12 -6.64
N THR A 37 12.77 4.03 -6.92
CA THR A 37 13.40 2.80 -7.43
C THR A 37 13.58 2.86 -8.95
N ILE A 38 14.59 2.15 -9.46
CA ILE A 38 14.82 2.01 -10.91
C ILE A 38 13.67 1.23 -11.56
N THR A 39 13.17 0.21 -10.86
CA THR A 39 12.03 -0.61 -11.32
C THR A 39 10.78 0.25 -11.53
N TYR A 40 10.50 1.18 -10.61
CA TYR A 40 9.41 2.13 -10.78
C TYR A 40 9.60 3.05 -11.98
N GLU A 41 10.81 3.61 -12.18
CA GLU A 41 11.13 4.47 -13.32
C GLU A 41 10.84 3.77 -14.65
N LYS A 42 11.32 2.53 -14.81
CA LYS A 42 11.07 1.70 -16.00
C LYS A 42 9.58 1.45 -16.21
N LEU A 43 8.86 1.07 -15.16
CA LEU A 43 7.42 0.85 -15.25
C LEU A 43 6.65 2.12 -15.64
N ALA A 44 7.02 3.27 -15.08
CA ALA A 44 6.41 4.55 -15.42
C ALA A 44 6.62 4.91 -16.89
N GLU A 45 7.76 4.53 -17.47
CA GLU A 45 8.03 4.68 -18.90
C GLU A 45 7.12 3.77 -19.74
N ILE A 46 7.02 2.49 -19.37
CA ILE A 46 6.15 1.50 -20.04
C ILE A 46 4.68 1.94 -20.03
N CYS A 47 4.21 2.51 -18.91
CA CYS A 47 2.83 2.95 -18.74
C CYS A 47 2.49 4.21 -19.56
N ARG A 48 3.49 4.96 -20.03
CA ARG A 48 3.29 6.27 -20.60
C ARG A 48 2.49 6.22 -21.90
N GLY A 49 1.44 7.05 -21.98
CA GLY A 49 0.52 7.08 -23.10
C GLY A 49 -0.38 5.84 -23.26
N LYS A 50 -0.35 4.89 -22.31
CA LYS A 50 -1.14 3.64 -22.34
C LYS A 50 -2.30 3.67 -21.35
N ARG A 51 -3.31 2.81 -21.56
CA ARG A 51 -4.35 2.54 -20.55
C ARG A 51 -3.76 1.64 -19.48
N VAL A 52 -3.77 2.08 -18.23
CA VAL A 52 -3.18 1.34 -17.11
C VAL A 52 -4.29 0.83 -16.20
N VAL A 53 -4.22 -0.46 -15.85
CA VAL A 53 -5.07 -1.08 -14.85
C VAL A 53 -4.15 -1.61 -13.75
N LEU A 54 -4.39 -1.16 -12.52
CA LEU A 54 -3.69 -1.65 -11.34
C LEU A 54 -4.57 -2.67 -10.64
N VAL A 55 -4.05 -3.88 -10.46
CA VAL A 55 -4.68 -4.94 -9.67
C VAL A 55 -3.88 -5.08 -8.39
N THR A 56 -4.55 -4.89 -7.25
CA THR A 56 -3.95 -5.05 -5.94
C THR A 56 -5.04 -5.20 -4.89
N ALA A 57 -4.84 -6.13 -3.96
CA ALA A 57 -5.70 -6.22 -2.77
C ALA A 57 -5.42 -5.07 -1.78
N THR A 58 -4.25 -4.43 -1.87
CA THR A 58 -3.72 -3.57 -0.82
C THR A 58 -2.98 -2.35 -1.38
N PRO A 59 -3.70 -1.33 -1.88
CA PRO A 59 -3.08 -0.11 -2.42
C PRO A 59 -2.41 0.78 -1.34
N TYR A 60 -2.73 0.59 -0.06
CA TYR A 60 -2.15 1.31 1.07
C TYR A 60 -1.39 0.35 1.99
N ASN A 61 -0.12 0.65 2.27
CA ASN A 61 0.75 -0.28 3.00
C ASN A 61 1.40 0.40 4.22
N ASN A 62 2.18 1.46 4.00
CA ASN A 62 2.93 2.16 5.05
C ASN A 62 2.52 3.61 5.22
N ALA A 63 2.23 4.31 4.12
CA ALA A 63 1.93 5.75 4.15
C ALA A 63 0.99 6.17 3.01
N PRO A 64 0.29 7.30 3.15
CA PRO A 64 -0.54 7.88 2.07
C PRO A 64 0.21 8.03 0.74
N LYS A 65 1.52 8.31 0.78
CA LYS A 65 2.37 8.42 -0.42
C LYS A 65 2.47 7.15 -1.26
N ASP A 66 2.22 5.98 -0.69
CA ASP A 66 2.23 4.73 -1.44
C ASP A 66 1.20 4.78 -2.59
N ILE A 67 0.02 5.32 -2.30
CA ILE A 67 -1.04 5.52 -3.30
C ILE A 67 -0.61 6.56 -4.33
N LEU A 68 -0.03 7.69 -3.92
CA LEU A 68 0.45 8.73 -4.85
C LEU A 68 1.40 8.15 -5.90
N SER A 69 2.35 7.29 -5.49
CA SER A 69 3.27 6.64 -6.41
C SER A 69 2.53 5.79 -7.44
N LEU A 70 1.50 5.05 -7.05
CA LEU A 70 0.68 4.26 -7.99
C LEU A 70 -0.10 5.15 -8.97
N LEU A 71 -0.68 6.26 -8.49
CA LEU A 71 -1.42 7.21 -9.33
C LEU A 71 -0.54 7.86 -10.40
N LYS A 72 0.72 8.17 -10.05
CA LYS A 72 1.72 8.76 -10.94
C LYS A 72 2.05 7.89 -12.17
N LEU A 73 1.71 6.59 -12.15
CA LEU A 73 1.89 5.72 -13.32
C LEU A 73 0.94 6.08 -14.48
N PHE A 74 -0.21 6.68 -14.19
CA PHE A 74 -1.24 6.96 -15.19
C PHE A 74 -1.83 8.38 -15.15
N GLN A 75 -1.39 9.24 -14.23
CA GLN A 75 -1.74 10.66 -14.17
C GLN A 75 -0.58 11.53 -13.64
N LYS A 76 -0.59 12.82 -13.99
CA LYS A 76 0.37 13.81 -13.50
C LYS A 76 0.10 14.19 -12.04
N ALA A 77 1.16 14.44 -11.29
CA ALA A 77 1.07 14.66 -9.84
C ALA A 77 0.51 16.04 -9.45
N LYS A 78 0.75 17.08 -10.26
CA LYS A 78 0.33 18.47 -10.01
C LYS A 78 -0.72 18.98 -11.00
N LYS A 79 -1.17 18.12 -11.92
CA LYS A 79 -2.24 18.36 -12.90
C LYS A 79 -3.08 17.09 -13.09
N SER A 80 -3.67 16.66 -11.98
CA SER A 80 -4.51 15.47 -11.94
C SER A 80 -5.85 15.71 -12.63
N THR A 81 -6.40 14.64 -13.20
CA THR A 81 -7.73 14.62 -13.83
C THR A 81 -8.83 14.24 -12.84
N ILE A 82 -8.47 13.96 -11.59
CA ILE A 82 -9.43 13.65 -10.52
C ILE A 82 -10.24 14.91 -10.19
N PRO A 83 -11.59 14.82 -10.19
CA PRO A 83 -12.48 15.87 -9.73
C PRO A 83 -12.03 16.62 -8.47
N ASN A 84 -11.95 17.95 -8.56
CA ASN A 84 -11.62 18.89 -7.47
C ASN A 84 -10.26 18.60 -6.79
N LEU A 85 -9.36 17.88 -7.45
CA LEU A 85 -8.06 17.52 -6.91
C LEU A 85 -6.94 17.62 -7.97
N PRO A 86 -6.60 18.85 -8.41
CA PRO A 86 -5.57 19.07 -9.43
C PRO A 86 -4.15 18.78 -8.89
N ASP A 87 -3.87 19.10 -7.62
CA ASP A 87 -2.57 18.87 -6.99
C ASP A 87 -2.62 17.66 -6.03
N LEU A 88 -2.35 16.46 -6.58
CA LEU A 88 -2.25 15.23 -5.79
C LEU A 88 -1.05 15.28 -4.85
N GLU A 89 0.10 15.77 -5.34
CA GLU A 89 1.31 15.81 -4.53
C GLU A 89 1.13 16.70 -3.30
N GLY A 90 0.53 17.88 -3.45
CA GLY A 90 0.15 18.76 -2.35
C GLY A 90 -0.82 18.10 -1.36
N PHE A 91 -1.88 17.45 -1.88
CA PHE A 91 -2.86 16.72 -1.06
C PHE A 91 -2.20 15.66 -0.18
N PHE A 92 -1.47 14.71 -0.78
CA PHE A 92 -0.82 13.63 -0.03
C PHE A 92 0.28 14.15 0.91
N ASN A 93 1.01 15.20 0.53
CA ASN A 93 1.98 15.84 1.42
C ASN A 93 1.32 16.46 2.66
N ASN A 94 0.10 16.99 2.56
CA ASN A 94 -0.63 17.52 3.70
C ASN A 94 -1.10 16.41 4.65
N LEU A 95 -1.56 15.28 4.13
CA LEU A 95 -1.91 14.10 4.94
C LEU A 95 -0.70 13.59 5.74
N ASP A 96 0.47 13.48 5.09
CA ASP A 96 1.73 13.12 5.74
C ASP A 96 2.12 14.10 6.86
N LYS A 97 1.96 15.41 6.62
CA LYS A 97 2.29 16.43 7.63
C LYS A 97 1.43 16.31 8.89
N LYS A 98 0.15 15.93 8.76
CA LYS A 98 -0.73 15.68 9.91
C LYS A 98 -0.18 14.56 10.79
N LEU A 99 0.31 13.48 10.18
CA LEU A 99 0.86 12.32 10.88
C LEU A 99 2.25 12.58 11.50
N LYS A 100 3.12 13.31 10.79
CA LYS A 100 4.50 13.60 11.27
C LYS A 100 4.56 14.42 12.56
N LYS A 101 3.49 15.14 12.91
CA LYS A 101 3.40 15.95 14.13
C LYS A 101 3.01 15.16 15.38
N LEU A 102 2.66 13.88 15.22
CA LEU A 102 2.13 13.05 16.29
C LEU A 102 3.12 11.95 16.63
N ASP A 103 3.38 11.76 17.92
CA ASP A 103 4.19 10.65 18.39
C ASP A 103 3.32 9.40 18.51
N ARG A 104 3.71 8.31 17.84
CA ARG A 104 2.94 7.05 17.81
C ARG A 104 2.77 6.40 19.18
N GLN A 105 3.67 6.69 20.14
CA GLN A 105 3.68 6.09 21.46
C GLN A 105 3.01 6.98 22.50
N LYS A 106 3.21 8.30 22.43
CA LYS A 106 2.63 9.26 23.39
C LYS A 106 1.22 9.71 23.01
N ASP A 107 0.94 9.87 21.72
CA ASP A 107 -0.32 10.40 21.20
C ASP A 107 -1.18 9.32 20.54
N TYR A 108 -1.12 8.06 21.00
CA TYR A 108 -1.70 6.91 20.30
C TYR A 108 -3.15 7.13 19.85
N ALA A 109 -4.05 7.53 20.75
CA ALA A 109 -5.45 7.76 20.42
C ALA A 109 -5.64 8.84 19.33
N LYS A 110 -4.88 9.94 19.42
CA LYS A 110 -4.91 11.04 18.44
C LYS A 110 -4.30 10.63 17.11
N TYR A 111 -3.23 9.82 17.14
CA TYR A 111 -2.61 9.23 15.97
C TYR A 111 -3.62 8.35 15.22
N ILE A 112 -4.29 7.43 15.92
CA ILE A 112 -5.33 6.57 15.34
C ILE A 112 -6.45 7.40 14.71
N ASN A 113 -6.99 8.39 15.42
CA ASN A 113 -8.04 9.25 14.86
C ASN A 113 -7.58 10.00 13.60
N THR A 114 -6.36 10.55 13.61
CA THR A 114 -5.79 11.25 12.44
C THR A 114 -5.59 10.29 11.25
N VAL A 115 -5.18 9.05 11.51
CA VAL A 115 -5.05 8.01 10.49
C VAL A 115 -6.42 7.66 9.89
N ARG A 116 -7.46 7.53 10.71
CA ARG A 116 -8.84 7.30 10.24
C ARG A 116 -9.36 8.46 9.39
N GLU A 117 -9.14 9.70 9.82
CA GLU A 117 -9.50 10.90 9.06
C GLU A 117 -8.78 10.98 7.72
N ASN A 118 -7.47 10.76 7.70
CA ASN A 118 -6.69 10.72 6.46
C ASN A 118 -7.20 9.63 5.52
N SER A 119 -7.54 8.46 6.07
CA SER A 119 -8.07 7.34 5.29
C SER A 119 -9.42 7.71 4.65
N ARG A 120 -10.30 8.39 5.39
CA ARG A 120 -11.56 8.91 4.85
C ARG A 120 -11.33 9.93 3.72
N GLU A 121 -10.41 10.88 3.91
CA GLU A 121 -10.10 11.87 2.85
C GLU A 121 -9.59 11.22 1.57
N ILE A 122 -8.71 10.23 1.67
CA ILE A 122 -8.19 9.49 0.51
C ILE A 122 -9.33 8.72 -0.19
N ARG A 123 -10.17 8.04 0.58
CA ARG A 123 -11.31 7.28 0.06
C ARG A 123 -12.25 8.18 -0.76
N GLU A 124 -12.70 9.28 -0.15
CA GLU A 124 -13.72 10.17 -0.72
C GLU A 124 -13.21 11.00 -1.90
N LYS A 125 -11.99 11.53 -1.80
CA LYS A 125 -11.45 12.47 -2.79
C LYS A 125 -10.65 11.79 -3.91
N VAL A 126 -10.13 10.59 -3.67
CA VAL A 126 -9.23 9.90 -4.61
C VAL A 126 -9.81 8.56 -5.06
N LEU A 127 -9.93 7.59 -4.13
CA LEU A 127 -10.24 6.20 -4.50
C LEU A 127 -11.65 6.07 -5.08
N LYS A 128 -12.59 6.92 -4.68
CA LYS A 128 -13.92 7.11 -5.32
C LYS A 128 -13.90 7.01 -6.84
N TYR A 129 -12.95 7.69 -7.46
CA TYR A 129 -12.95 7.91 -8.90
C TYR A 129 -12.13 6.87 -9.67
N LEU A 130 -11.36 6.06 -8.95
CA LEU A 130 -10.30 5.23 -9.52
C LEU A 130 -10.40 3.76 -9.15
N MET A 131 -10.93 3.44 -7.97
CA MET A 131 -10.96 2.09 -7.44
C MET A 131 -12.32 1.45 -7.70
N VAL A 132 -12.29 0.24 -8.24
CA VAL A 132 -13.45 -0.64 -8.29
C VAL A 132 -13.20 -1.77 -7.29
N ARG A 133 -14.00 -1.81 -6.23
CA ARG A 133 -13.98 -2.88 -5.22
C ARG A 133 -15.38 -3.45 -5.07
N ARG A 134 -15.45 -4.74 -4.77
CA ARG A 134 -16.67 -5.46 -4.37
C ARG A 134 -16.41 -6.22 -3.09
N THR A 135 -17.35 -6.22 -2.15
CA THR A 135 -17.29 -7.03 -0.92
C THR A 135 -18.01 -8.36 -1.13
N ARG A 136 -17.80 -9.32 -0.23
CA ARG A 136 -18.47 -10.63 -0.30
C ARG A 136 -19.98 -10.51 -0.17
N THR A 137 -20.42 -9.75 0.84
CA THR A 137 -21.83 -9.50 1.10
C THR A 137 -22.54 -8.87 -0.11
N GLU A 138 -21.85 -7.99 -0.86
CA GLU A 138 -22.39 -7.45 -2.12
C GLU A 138 -22.51 -8.52 -3.21
N ILE A 139 -21.53 -9.40 -3.34
CA ILE A 139 -21.54 -10.48 -4.33
C ILE A 139 -22.67 -11.45 -4.00
N GLU A 140 -22.82 -11.85 -2.74
CA GLU A 140 -23.92 -12.71 -2.28
C GLU A 140 -25.28 -12.06 -2.49
N LYS A 141 -25.44 -10.78 -2.14
CA LYS A 141 -26.72 -10.06 -2.26
C LYS A 141 -27.13 -9.83 -3.72
N TYR A 142 -26.22 -9.36 -4.57
CA TYR A 142 -26.56 -8.89 -5.93
C TYR A 142 -26.25 -9.89 -7.04
N PHE A 143 -25.46 -10.93 -6.76
CA PHE A 143 -25.04 -11.96 -7.71
C PHE A 143 -25.34 -13.40 -7.23
N ASP A 144 -26.28 -13.58 -6.28
CA ASP A 144 -26.73 -14.89 -5.76
C ASP A 144 -26.99 -15.94 -6.86
N LYS A 145 -27.67 -15.53 -7.94
CA LYS A 145 -27.96 -16.42 -9.08
C LYS A 145 -26.69 -16.93 -9.75
N ASP A 146 -25.71 -16.06 -9.94
CA ASP A 146 -24.43 -16.41 -10.57
C ASP A 146 -23.63 -17.35 -9.66
N ILE A 147 -23.61 -17.09 -8.35
CA ILE A 147 -22.98 -17.96 -7.34
C ILE A 147 -23.60 -19.36 -7.37
N LYS A 148 -24.93 -19.46 -7.28
CA LYS A 148 -25.66 -20.74 -7.30
C LYS A 148 -25.45 -21.48 -8.62
N SER A 149 -25.49 -20.78 -9.76
CA SER A 149 -25.31 -21.40 -11.08
C SER A 149 -23.91 -22.00 -11.28
N GLN A 150 -22.90 -21.44 -10.62
CA GLN A 150 -21.51 -21.90 -10.67
C GLN A 150 -21.17 -22.84 -9.51
N ASN A 151 -22.13 -23.17 -8.64
CA ASN A 151 -21.94 -23.96 -7.43
C ASN A 151 -20.80 -23.42 -6.54
N LEU A 152 -20.72 -22.10 -6.41
CA LEU A 152 -19.74 -21.41 -5.56
C LEU A 152 -20.36 -21.11 -4.20
N LYS A 153 -19.52 -20.99 -3.16
CA LYS A 153 -19.93 -20.54 -1.83
C LYS A 153 -18.77 -19.77 -1.18
N PHE A 154 -19.07 -18.68 -0.47
CA PHE A 154 -18.06 -18.07 0.38
C PHE A 154 -18.01 -18.82 1.72
N PRO A 155 -16.81 -19.21 2.19
CA PRO A 155 -16.66 -19.79 3.51
C PRO A 155 -16.83 -18.71 4.59
N ASP A 156 -17.39 -19.12 5.73
CA ASP A 156 -17.43 -18.30 6.94
C ASP A 156 -16.02 -18.16 7.50
N VAL A 157 -15.61 -16.94 7.82
CA VAL A 157 -14.31 -16.68 8.44
C VAL A 157 -14.55 -16.54 9.94
N GLU A 158 -14.10 -17.52 10.71
CA GLU A 158 -14.17 -17.42 12.17
C GLU A 158 -13.26 -16.30 12.69
N LYS A 159 -13.63 -15.77 13.86
CA LYS A 159 -12.81 -14.77 14.55
C LYS A 159 -11.41 -15.31 14.82
N PRO A 160 -10.37 -14.48 14.65
CA PRO A 160 -9.00 -14.92 14.86
C PRO A 160 -8.79 -15.34 16.31
N THR A 161 -8.33 -16.57 16.53
CA THR A 161 -8.07 -17.12 17.85
C THR A 161 -6.65 -16.76 18.31
N PRO A 162 -6.47 -16.02 19.42
CA PRO A 162 -5.15 -15.67 19.92
C PRO A 162 -4.49 -16.86 20.64
N LEU A 163 -3.23 -17.11 20.32
CA LEU A 163 -2.38 -18.09 20.99
C LEU A 163 -1.34 -17.36 21.84
N PHE A 164 -1.54 -17.37 23.16
CA PHE A 164 -0.63 -16.73 24.10
C PHE A 164 0.49 -17.67 24.54
N TYR A 165 1.72 -17.19 24.49
CA TYR A 165 2.88 -17.86 25.08
C TYR A 165 3.44 -17.05 26.24
N GLU A 166 3.95 -17.76 27.25
CA GLU A 166 4.42 -17.17 28.50
C GLU A 166 5.91 -17.44 28.71
N LEU A 167 6.63 -16.35 28.96
CA LEU A 167 8.02 -16.40 29.40
C LEU A 167 8.04 -16.64 30.92
N ASN A 168 8.93 -17.51 31.40
CA ASN A 168 9.20 -17.56 32.84
C ASN A 168 10.02 -16.34 33.30
N ASP A 169 10.14 -16.13 34.61
CA ASP A 169 10.83 -14.95 35.18
C ASP A 169 12.26 -14.75 34.65
N THR A 170 12.99 -15.85 34.42
CA THR A 170 14.37 -15.79 33.90
C THR A 170 14.39 -15.39 32.43
N GLU A 171 13.54 -16.03 31.61
CA GLU A 171 13.37 -15.71 30.19
C GLU A 171 12.91 -14.27 29.99
N ASP A 172 11.93 -13.79 30.78
CA ASP A 172 11.42 -12.43 30.71
C ASP A 172 12.48 -11.41 31.12
N GLY A 173 13.24 -11.68 32.19
CA GLY A 173 14.37 -10.84 32.60
C GLY A 173 15.44 -10.71 31.50
N ILE A 174 15.81 -11.83 30.88
CA ILE A 174 16.78 -11.85 29.77
C ILE A 174 16.22 -11.14 28.54
N PHE A 175 14.96 -11.38 28.18
CA PHE A 175 14.28 -10.75 27.07
C PHE A 175 14.25 -9.22 27.22
N ASN A 176 13.84 -8.74 28.39
CA ASN A 176 13.80 -7.31 28.71
C ASN A 176 15.17 -6.68 28.66
N LYS A 177 16.17 -7.34 29.25
CA LYS A 177 17.56 -6.86 29.20
C LYS A 177 18.07 -6.77 27.77
N THR A 178 17.75 -7.77 26.96
CA THR A 178 18.13 -7.84 25.54
C THR A 178 17.51 -6.69 24.75
N ILE A 179 16.22 -6.41 24.94
CA ILE A 179 15.55 -5.27 24.30
C ILE A 179 16.17 -3.94 24.74
N GLU A 180 16.50 -3.78 26.02
CA GLU A 180 17.20 -2.59 26.52
C GLU A 180 18.55 -2.40 25.79
N LEU A 181 19.35 -3.46 25.71
CA LEU A 181 20.66 -3.46 25.07
C LEU A 181 20.54 -3.11 23.57
N ILE A 182 19.74 -3.87 22.82
CA ILE A 182 19.54 -3.71 21.37
C ILE A 182 18.90 -2.35 21.03
N ALA A 183 17.93 -1.89 21.83
CA ALA A 183 17.17 -0.71 21.49
C ALA A 183 17.80 0.61 21.96
N ARG A 184 18.53 0.60 23.09
CA ARG A 184 19.02 1.84 23.73
C ARG A 184 20.55 1.94 23.79
N LYS A 185 21.27 0.83 23.93
CA LYS A 185 22.72 0.83 24.17
C LYS A 185 23.55 0.51 22.94
N PHE A 186 23.01 -0.32 22.04
CA PHE A 186 23.65 -0.73 20.80
C PHE A 186 23.66 0.42 19.77
N LYS A 187 24.83 0.72 19.21
CA LYS A 187 25.05 1.85 18.30
C LYS A 187 24.89 1.48 16.84
N TYR A 188 25.01 0.21 16.46
CA TYR A 188 24.98 -0.27 15.08
C TYR A 188 26.13 0.30 14.22
N ALA A 189 27.29 0.56 14.82
CA ALA A 189 28.41 1.29 14.20
C ALA A 189 28.91 0.64 12.90
N ARG A 190 28.96 -0.70 12.85
CA ARG A 190 29.34 -1.48 11.66
C ARG A 190 28.52 -1.14 10.42
N TYR A 191 27.26 -0.78 10.60
CA TYR A 191 26.32 -0.51 9.51
C TYR A 191 26.21 0.99 9.18
N MET A 192 26.93 1.83 9.93
CA MET A 192 26.96 3.27 9.77
C MET A 192 28.38 3.87 9.66
N PRO A 193 29.36 3.20 9.04
CA PRO A 193 30.76 3.64 9.08
C PRO A 193 30.95 5.04 8.49
N MET A 194 30.17 5.43 7.46
CA MET A 194 30.31 6.77 6.86
C MET A 194 29.89 7.90 7.81
N LEU A 195 29.18 7.63 8.90
CA LEU A 195 28.93 8.64 9.94
C LEU A 195 30.19 8.97 10.75
N TYR A 196 31.21 8.12 10.68
CA TYR A 196 32.51 8.32 11.33
C TYR A 196 33.57 8.83 10.35
N TYR A 197 33.29 8.89 9.05
CA TYR A 197 34.20 9.39 8.03
C TYR A 197 34.46 10.89 8.22
N GLU A 198 35.74 11.29 8.21
CA GLU A 198 36.15 12.70 8.37
C GLU A 198 36.12 13.50 7.06
N GLY A 199 36.07 12.80 5.93
CA GLY A 199 35.86 13.44 4.64
C GLY A 199 34.42 13.94 4.44
N LYS A 200 34.17 14.51 3.26
CA LYS A 200 32.85 15.08 2.94
C LYS A 200 31.85 13.97 2.62
N ILE A 201 30.84 13.82 3.48
CA ILE A 201 29.65 12.99 3.20
C ILE A 201 28.50 13.85 2.69
N SER A 202 27.70 13.31 1.77
CA SER A 202 26.49 13.99 1.30
C SER A 202 25.32 13.74 2.26
N GLN A 203 24.36 14.69 2.36
CA GLN A 203 23.14 14.49 3.17
C GLN A 203 22.37 13.19 2.83
N PRO A 204 22.20 12.80 1.54
CA PRO A 204 21.56 11.52 1.20
C PRO A 204 22.32 10.30 1.72
N GLU A 205 23.65 10.36 1.72
CA GLU A 205 24.51 9.28 2.22
C GLU A 205 24.41 9.14 3.73
N GLU A 206 24.46 10.26 4.46
CA GLU A 206 24.25 10.29 5.91
C GLU A 206 22.89 9.70 6.30
N LEU A 207 21.81 10.08 5.58
CA LEU A 207 20.48 9.55 5.80
C LEU A 207 20.40 8.05 5.49
N SER A 208 21.07 7.59 4.43
CA SER A 208 21.14 6.17 4.06
C SER A 208 21.76 5.32 5.16
N GLN A 209 22.85 5.79 5.77
CA GLN A 209 23.51 5.11 6.89
C GLN A 209 22.60 5.06 8.12
N LYS A 210 21.99 6.19 8.49
CA LYS A 210 21.03 6.25 9.61
C LYS A 210 19.84 5.31 9.40
N ASN A 211 19.35 5.18 8.17
CA ASN A 211 18.29 4.24 7.83
C ASN A 211 18.76 2.79 7.93
N MET A 212 19.98 2.47 7.51
CA MET A 212 20.56 1.14 7.65
C MET A 212 20.68 0.72 9.12
N GLY A 213 21.21 1.59 10.00
CA GLY A 213 21.27 1.31 11.43
C GLY A 213 19.88 1.05 12.04
N LYS A 214 18.87 1.86 11.70
CA LYS A 214 17.48 1.64 12.12
C LYS A 214 16.92 0.31 11.61
N PHE A 215 17.24 -0.06 10.38
CA PHE A 215 16.78 -1.30 9.78
C PHE A 215 17.38 -2.52 10.49
N MET A 216 18.70 -2.51 10.74
CA MET A 216 19.39 -3.58 11.46
C MET A 216 18.86 -3.76 12.89
N LYS A 217 18.49 -2.66 13.54
CA LYS A 217 17.77 -2.69 14.82
C LYS A 217 16.43 -3.40 14.72
N ILE A 218 15.61 -3.03 13.73
CA ILE A 218 14.30 -3.66 13.50
C ILE A 218 14.46 -5.14 13.19
N LEU A 219 15.48 -5.52 12.41
CA LEU A 219 15.76 -6.91 12.06
C LEU A 219 16.04 -7.77 13.29
N LEU A 220 16.91 -7.33 14.22
CA LEU A 220 17.19 -8.08 15.45
C LEU A 220 15.94 -8.23 16.33
N VAL A 221 15.13 -7.18 16.44
CA VAL A 221 13.85 -7.24 17.19
C VAL A 221 12.86 -8.20 16.54
N LYS A 222 12.76 -8.18 15.21
CA LYS A 222 11.92 -9.13 14.45
C LYS A 222 12.36 -10.57 14.67
N ARG A 223 13.67 -10.84 14.64
CA ARG A 223 14.21 -12.19 14.87
C ARG A 223 13.94 -12.68 16.28
N LEU A 224 14.02 -11.79 17.27
CA LEU A 224 13.67 -12.08 18.66
C LEU A 224 12.19 -12.44 18.83
N GLU A 225 11.29 -11.74 18.16
CA GLU A 225 9.85 -12.02 18.19
C GLU A 225 9.49 -13.30 17.42
N SER A 226 10.17 -13.55 16.29
CA SER A 226 9.94 -14.71 15.42
C SER A 226 10.21 -16.03 16.15
N SER A 227 11.44 -16.25 16.63
CA SER A 227 11.80 -17.42 17.46
C SER A 227 13.15 -17.22 18.14
N PHE A 228 13.35 -17.84 19.31
CA PHE A 228 14.64 -17.78 20.01
C PHE A 228 15.78 -18.38 19.18
N PHE A 229 15.50 -19.41 18.37
CA PHE A 229 16.46 -20.00 17.46
C PHE A 229 16.97 -19.01 16.40
N ALA A 230 16.06 -18.35 15.66
CA ALA A 230 16.42 -17.36 14.65
C ALA A 230 17.14 -16.15 15.26
N PHE A 231 16.77 -15.74 16.47
CA PHE A 231 17.46 -14.68 17.20
C PHE A 231 18.91 -15.02 17.52
N LYS A 232 19.17 -16.19 18.11
CA LYS A 232 20.54 -16.64 18.43
C LYS A 232 21.42 -16.69 17.19
N ASN A 233 20.92 -17.26 16.09
CA ASN A 233 21.64 -17.30 14.81
C ASN A 233 21.95 -15.90 14.28
N SER A 234 20.99 -14.97 14.41
CA SER A 234 21.18 -13.58 13.99
C SER A 234 22.25 -12.87 14.83
N VAL A 235 22.27 -13.08 16.16
CA VAL A 235 23.31 -12.56 17.06
C VAL A 235 24.69 -13.09 16.67
N ASP A 236 24.81 -14.40 16.40
CA ASP A 236 26.07 -15.02 15.96
C ASP A 236 26.57 -14.46 14.64
N ARG A 237 25.66 -14.25 13.67
CA ARG A 237 26.01 -13.60 12.39
C ARG A 237 26.46 -12.17 12.58
N PHE A 238 25.78 -11.40 13.44
CA PHE A 238 26.22 -10.04 13.78
C PHE A 238 27.61 -10.06 14.41
N LEU A 239 27.84 -10.91 15.41
CA LEU A 239 29.13 -11.03 16.12
C LEU A 239 30.28 -11.30 15.15
N ARG A 240 30.18 -12.39 14.35
CA ARG A 240 31.20 -12.76 13.34
C ARG A 240 31.52 -11.61 12.41
N SER A 241 30.51 -10.84 12.06
CA SER A 241 30.64 -9.81 11.06
C SER A 241 31.17 -8.48 11.63
N TYR A 242 30.96 -8.22 12.92
CA TYR A 242 31.71 -7.21 13.68
C TYR A 242 33.17 -7.61 13.84
N GLU A 243 33.47 -8.88 14.15
CA GLU A 243 34.85 -9.39 14.28
C GLU A 243 35.65 -9.20 12.98
N LEU A 244 35.05 -9.56 11.83
CA LEU A 244 35.67 -9.35 10.52
C LEU A 244 35.89 -7.86 10.23
N PHE A 245 34.92 -6.99 10.54
CA PHE A 245 35.03 -5.56 10.28
C PHE A 245 36.11 -4.90 11.17
N ILE A 246 36.16 -5.26 12.45
CA ILE A 246 37.20 -4.79 13.38
C ILE A 246 38.58 -5.23 12.90
N LYS A 247 38.73 -6.50 12.48
CA LYS A 247 39.99 -7.02 11.94
C LYS A 247 40.45 -6.23 10.71
N GLU A 248 39.54 -5.92 9.78
CA GLU A 248 39.89 -5.14 8.59
C GLU A 248 40.23 -3.67 8.92
N LEU A 249 39.51 -3.07 9.87
CA LEU A 249 39.81 -1.73 10.38
C LEU A 249 41.21 -1.68 10.99
N ASP A 250 41.55 -2.67 11.81
CA ASP A 250 42.87 -2.82 12.45
C ASP A 250 43.97 -3.10 11.40
N ASN A 251 43.64 -3.75 10.27
CA ASN A 251 44.51 -3.92 9.10
C ASN A 251 44.64 -2.64 8.24
N GLY A 252 44.00 -1.53 8.62
CA GLY A 252 44.09 -0.25 7.91
C GLY A 252 42.98 0.00 6.89
N ASN A 253 41.96 -0.86 6.80
CA ASN A 253 40.94 -0.82 5.74
C ASN A 253 39.53 -0.67 6.31
N VAL A 254 38.71 0.19 5.69
CA VAL A 254 37.27 0.26 5.94
C VAL A 254 36.52 0.02 4.65
N TYR A 255 35.65 -1.00 4.64
CA TYR A 255 34.85 -1.36 3.49
C TYR A 255 33.44 -0.81 3.63
N VAL A 256 33.01 -0.01 2.64
CA VAL A 256 31.68 0.60 2.63
C VAL A 256 30.93 0.22 1.37
N SER A 257 29.74 -0.35 1.55
CA SER A 257 28.83 -0.67 0.44
C SER A 257 27.96 0.54 0.09
N LYS A 258 28.41 1.35 -0.89
CA LYS A 258 27.65 2.51 -1.39
C LYS A 258 26.57 2.16 -2.44
N LYS A 259 26.79 1.12 -3.24
CA LYS A 259 25.94 0.82 -4.42
C LYS A 259 24.88 -0.24 -4.16
N HIS A 260 25.07 -1.11 -3.17
CA HIS A 260 24.17 -2.22 -2.91
C HIS A 260 23.19 -1.98 -1.77
N THR A 261 23.18 -0.80 -1.14
CA THR A 261 22.30 -0.54 0.01
C THR A 261 20.83 -0.88 -0.29
N ASN A 262 20.29 -0.47 -1.44
CA ASN A 262 18.92 -0.80 -1.84
C ASN A 262 18.72 -2.30 -2.10
N LYS A 263 19.72 -3.00 -2.65
CA LYS A 263 19.65 -4.43 -2.92
C LYS A 263 19.82 -5.25 -1.64
N ILE A 264 20.62 -4.77 -0.70
CA ILE A 264 20.73 -5.30 0.67
C ILE A 264 19.39 -5.13 1.38
N PHE A 265 18.74 -3.97 1.28
CA PHE A 265 17.39 -3.79 1.82
C PHE A 265 16.39 -4.78 1.21
N GLU A 266 16.40 -4.96 -0.12
CA GLU A 266 15.52 -5.91 -0.81
C GLU A 266 15.78 -7.37 -0.41
N LEU A 267 17.05 -7.79 -0.29
CA LEU A 267 17.41 -9.15 0.13
C LEU A 267 17.10 -9.40 1.62
N LEU A 268 17.31 -8.40 2.47
CA LEU A 268 16.90 -8.47 3.88
C LEU A 268 15.38 -8.51 4.03
N GLU A 269 14.62 -7.82 3.17
CA GLU A 269 13.15 -7.91 3.13
C GLU A 269 12.64 -9.29 2.68
N ASN A 270 13.49 -10.06 1.99
CA ASN A 270 13.24 -11.43 1.55
C ASN A 270 13.95 -12.48 2.42
N ASP A 271 14.52 -12.07 3.56
CA ASP A 271 15.21 -12.96 4.52
C ASP A 271 16.38 -13.76 3.93
N ASP A 272 17.02 -13.25 2.87
CA ASP A 272 18.19 -13.86 2.22
C ASP A 272 19.50 -13.30 2.79
N ASP A 273 19.74 -13.66 4.04
CA ASP A 273 20.89 -13.21 4.82
C ASP A 273 22.24 -13.66 4.22
N GLU A 274 22.27 -14.79 3.51
CA GLU A 274 23.46 -15.27 2.81
C GLU A 274 23.74 -14.47 1.54
N ALA A 275 22.73 -14.06 0.78
CA ALA A 275 22.93 -13.14 -0.34
C ALA A 275 23.34 -11.75 0.14
N VAL A 276 22.88 -11.30 1.31
CA VAL A 276 23.36 -10.06 1.93
C VAL A 276 24.84 -10.18 2.27
N GLN A 277 25.24 -11.27 2.91
CA GLN A 277 26.64 -11.51 3.25
C GLN A 277 27.50 -11.66 1.98
N ARG A 278 27.05 -12.40 0.97
CA ARG A 278 27.69 -12.45 -0.36
C ARG A 278 27.74 -11.10 -1.03
N LEU A 279 26.73 -10.24 -0.96
CA LEU A 279 26.82 -8.89 -1.52
C LEU A 279 27.77 -7.98 -0.75
N ILE A 280 27.96 -8.24 0.54
CA ILE A 280 28.97 -7.56 1.36
C ILE A 280 30.37 -8.07 0.99
N ASP A 281 30.51 -9.36 0.70
CA ASP A 281 31.79 -10.03 0.44
C ASP A 281 32.24 -9.99 -1.04
N GLU A 282 31.32 -10.11 -2.00
CA GLU A 282 31.51 -10.12 -3.46
C GLU A 282 31.30 -8.74 -4.10
N GLY A 283 30.54 -7.85 -3.44
CA GLY A 283 30.28 -6.51 -3.93
C GLY A 283 31.57 -5.68 -3.90
N LYS A 284 31.81 -4.88 -4.95
CA LYS A 284 32.88 -3.86 -4.98
C LYS A 284 32.64 -2.84 -3.86
N ALA A 285 32.97 -3.19 -2.62
CA ALA A 285 32.98 -2.28 -1.49
C ALA A 285 34.06 -1.23 -1.77
N GLU A 286 33.69 0.04 -1.63
CA GLU A 286 34.70 1.10 -1.71
C GLU A 286 35.60 0.96 -0.49
N ARG A 287 36.89 0.72 -0.74
CA ARG A 287 37.91 0.61 0.29
C ARG A 287 38.40 2.00 0.64
N TYR A 288 38.36 2.33 1.92
CA TYR A 288 38.93 3.54 2.49
C TYR A 288 40.08 3.19 3.42
N ALA A 289 40.99 4.14 3.63
CA ALA A 289 41.97 4.00 4.68
C ALA A 289 41.28 4.22 6.05
N SER A 290 41.59 3.38 7.03
CA SER A 290 41.05 3.53 8.40
C SER A 290 41.37 4.89 9.01
N SER A 291 42.50 5.49 8.62
CA SER A 291 42.93 6.83 9.03
C SER A 291 42.01 7.97 8.56
N GLU A 292 41.09 7.71 7.61
CA GLU A 292 40.09 8.70 7.18
C GLU A 292 38.83 8.70 8.06
N PHE A 293 38.78 7.86 9.10
CA PHE A 293 37.66 7.77 10.02
C PHE A 293 38.09 8.23 11.41
N ARG A 294 37.14 8.82 12.13
CA ARG A 294 37.32 9.22 13.53
C ARG A 294 37.66 8.00 14.38
N GLU A 295 38.62 8.18 15.29
CA GLU A 295 39.05 7.18 16.30
C GLU A 295 37.86 6.54 17.05
N GLY A 296 36.77 7.29 17.25
CA GLY A 296 35.53 6.79 17.87
C GLY A 296 34.87 5.61 17.15
N LEU A 297 35.16 5.35 15.87
CA LEU A 297 34.62 4.20 15.14
C LEU A 297 35.08 2.89 15.76
N ARG A 298 36.37 2.75 16.05
CA ARG A 298 36.94 1.52 16.63
C ARG A 298 36.37 1.24 18.02
N ALA A 299 36.22 2.28 18.83
CA ALA A 299 35.64 2.18 20.16
C ALA A 299 34.16 1.77 20.11
N ASP A 300 33.39 2.36 19.19
CA ASP A 300 31.96 2.06 19.04
C ASP A 300 31.70 0.67 18.46
N LEU A 301 32.57 0.20 17.55
CA LEU A 301 32.54 -1.18 17.05
C LEU A 301 32.83 -2.19 18.17
N GLN A 302 33.81 -1.90 19.02
CA GLN A 302 34.13 -2.76 20.16
C GLN A 302 32.97 -2.79 21.16
N HIS A 303 32.43 -1.63 21.50
CA HIS A 303 31.27 -1.50 22.39
C HIS A 303 30.08 -2.32 21.90
N ASP A 304 29.76 -2.24 20.62
CA ASP A 304 28.72 -3.07 20.02
C ASP A 304 29.08 -4.57 20.08
N HIS A 305 30.30 -4.96 19.70
CA HIS A 305 30.74 -6.36 19.79
C HIS A 305 30.59 -6.92 21.21
N ASP A 306 30.99 -6.15 22.22
CA ASP A 306 30.90 -6.53 23.63
C ASP A 306 29.43 -6.70 24.06
N ILE A 307 28.51 -5.83 23.60
CA ILE A 307 27.07 -5.98 23.83
C ILE A 307 26.53 -7.26 23.18
N LEU A 308 26.93 -7.57 21.95
CA LEU A 308 26.51 -8.82 21.29
C LEU A 308 27.03 -10.04 22.04
N LEU A 309 28.23 -9.98 22.59
CA LEU A 309 28.79 -11.03 23.43
C LEU A 309 28.03 -11.17 24.75
N GLU A 310 27.64 -10.06 25.39
CA GLU A 310 26.76 -10.07 26.57
C GLU A 310 25.43 -10.73 26.24
N ILE A 311 24.76 -10.31 25.16
CA ILE A 311 23.51 -10.92 24.70
C ILE A 311 23.72 -12.42 24.44
N LYS A 312 24.75 -12.81 23.70
CA LYS A 312 25.05 -14.22 23.44
C LYS A 312 25.20 -15.03 24.73
N LYS A 313 25.86 -14.49 25.74
CA LYS A 313 26.00 -15.12 27.06
C LYS A 313 24.65 -15.25 27.78
N LEU A 314 23.83 -14.19 27.80
CA LEU A 314 22.50 -14.21 28.40
C LEU A 314 21.63 -15.32 27.80
N TRP A 315 21.68 -15.49 26.48
CA TRP A 315 20.87 -16.47 25.76
C TRP A 315 21.48 -17.88 25.68
N HIS A 316 22.72 -18.07 26.17
CA HIS A 316 23.43 -19.34 26.06
C HIS A 316 22.71 -20.48 26.79
N HIS A 317 22.11 -20.19 27.95
CA HIS A 317 21.44 -21.18 28.81
C HIS A 317 19.92 -21.25 28.60
N ILE A 318 19.38 -20.58 27.59
CA ILE A 318 17.93 -20.56 27.31
C ILE A 318 17.60 -21.59 26.23
N ASP A 319 17.33 -22.83 26.65
CA ASP A 319 17.00 -23.92 25.73
C ASP A 319 15.50 -24.11 25.53
N ARG A 320 14.69 -23.61 26.46
CA ARG A 320 13.23 -23.65 26.38
C ARG A 320 12.72 -22.60 25.41
N ASP A 321 11.91 -23.01 24.44
CA ASP A 321 11.14 -22.11 23.56
C ASP A 321 9.64 -22.20 23.93
N PRO A 322 9.12 -21.24 24.72
CA PRO A 322 7.72 -21.26 25.17
C PRO A 322 6.72 -21.17 24.03
N LYS A 323 7.06 -20.48 22.94
CA LYS A 323 6.19 -20.29 21.78
C LYS A 323 6.03 -21.61 21.03
N LEU A 324 7.14 -22.32 20.81
CA LEU A 324 7.13 -23.66 20.20
C LEU A 324 6.39 -24.66 21.09
N LEU A 325 6.68 -24.68 22.40
CA LEU A 325 6.00 -25.58 23.33
C LEU A 325 4.50 -25.36 23.36
N LYS A 326 4.07 -24.09 23.41
CA LYS A 326 2.65 -23.73 23.30
C LYS A 326 2.06 -24.24 21.99
N PHE A 327 2.76 -24.05 20.87
CA PHE A 327 2.28 -24.50 19.57
C PHE A 327 2.13 -26.02 19.48
N LEU A 328 3.12 -26.79 19.94
CA LEU A 328 3.05 -28.26 19.95
C LEU A 328 1.94 -28.77 20.89
N GLY A 329 1.71 -28.09 22.01
CA GLY A 329 0.58 -28.36 22.90
C GLY A 329 -0.77 -28.13 22.21
N GLU A 330 -0.95 -27.00 21.54
CA GLU A 330 -2.16 -26.71 20.76
C GLU A 330 -2.34 -27.69 19.60
N LEU A 331 -1.28 -28.03 18.87
CA LEU A 331 -1.33 -28.96 17.75
C LEU A 331 -1.80 -30.38 18.16
N SER A 332 -1.59 -30.76 19.43
CA SER A 332 -1.99 -32.07 19.96
C SER A 332 -3.37 -32.07 20.64
N THR A 333 -3.82 -30.92 21.17
CA THR A 333 -5.03 -30.83 22.01
C THR A 333 -6.20 -30.09 21.36
N ASN A 334 -5.92 -29.12 20.51
CA ASN A 334 -6.94 -28.32 19.82
C ASN A 334 -7.52 -29.11 18.65
N SER A 335 -8.84 -29.36 18.65
CA SER A 335 -9.52 -30.16 17.62
C SER A 335 -9.32 -29.61 16.21
N VAL A 336 -9.44 -28.28 16.04
CA VAL A 336 -9.25 -27.59 14.76
C VAL A 336 -7.82 -27.81 14.25
N LEU A 337 -6.81 -27.64 15.10
CA LEU A 337 -5.41 -27.84 14.68
C LEU A 337 -5.06 -29.32 14.46
N LYS A 338 -5.74 -30.23 15.15
CA LYS A 338 -5.46 -31.67 15.05
C LYS A 338 -6.02 -32.28 13.77
N GLU A 339 -7.22 -31.87 13.35
CA GLU A 339 -7.97 -32.51 12.27
C GLU A 339 -7.74 -31.85 10.90
N ASN A 340 -7.52 -30.54 10.87
CA ASN A 340 -7.45 -29.79 9.62
C ASN A 340 -6.08 -29.84 8.93
N HIS A 341 -6.09 -29.48 7.64
CA HIS A 341 -4.88 -29.14 6.87
C HIS A 341 -4.42 -27.73 7.24
N LEU A 342 -3.15 -27.61 7.66
CA LEU A 342 -2.63 -26.40 8.27
C LEU A 342 -1.60 -25.70 7.39
N ILE A 343 -1.65 -24.37 7.37
CA ILE A 343 -0.58 -23.54 6.84
C ILE A 343 -0.05 -22.65 7.96
N ILE A 344 1.24 -22.80 8.27
CA ILE A 344 1.95 -22.03 9.28
C ILE A 344 2.84 -21.04 8.55
N PHE A 345 2.59 -19.75 8.77
CA PHE A 345 3.40 -18.67 8.21
C PHE A 345 4.36 -18.08 9.25
N THR A 346 5.57 -17.81 8.81
CA THR A 346 6.60 -17.06 9.54
C THR A 346 7.38 -16.16 8.60
N GLU A 347 7.81 -14.97 9.05
CA GLU A 347 8.69 -14.11 8.26
C GLU A 347 10.07 -14.77 8.10
N SER A 348 10.62 -15.37 9.16
CA SER A 348 11.98 -15.91 9.12
C SER A 348 12.07 -17.31 8.50
N LYS A 349 12.92 -17.45 7.48
CA LYS A 349 13.34 -18.76 6.96
C LYS A 349 13.97 -19.67 8.02
N GLU A 350 14.77 -19.11 8.94
CA GLU A 350 15.37 -19.87 10.04
C GLU A 350 14.30 -20.40 10.98
N THR A 351 13.28 -19.58 11.29
CA THR A 351 12.11 -20.03 12.06
C THR A 351 11.32 -21.10 11.30
N ALA A 352 11.12 -20.96 9.99
CA ALA A 352 10.41 -21.98 9.20
C ALA A 352 11.11 -23.35 9.27
N ASN A 353 12.44 -23.36 9.09
CA ASN A 353 13.24 -24.59 9.19
C ASN A 353 13.25 -25.15 10.62
N TYR A 354 13.31 -24.28 11.63
CA TYR A 354 13.23 -24.66 13.04
C TYR A 354 11.89 -25.32 13.37
N LEU A 355 10.78 -24.71 12.96
CA LEU A 355 9.45 -25.26 13.13
C LEU A 355 9.30 -26.60 12.40
N PHE A 356 9.71 -26.68 11.13
CA PHE A 356 9.70 -27.92 10.37
C PHE A 356 10.41 -29.05 11.12
N LYS A 357 11.64 -28.81 11.59
CA LYS A 357 12.42 -29.82 12.32
C LYS A 357 11.69 -30.32 13.58
N ASN A 358 11.15 -29.41 14.39
CA ASN A 358 10.51 -29.78 15.67
C ASN A 358 9.14 -30.41 15.48
N ILE A 359 8.33 -29.94 14.52
CA ILE A 359 7.01 -30.51 14.24
C ILE A 359 7.18 -31.89 13.60
N ASN A 360 8.11 -32.05 12.66
CA ASN A 360 8.34 -33.33 11.98
C ASN A 360 8.88 -34.43 12.91
N GLN A 361 9.46 -34.07 14.06
CA GLN A 361 9.81 -35.05 15.10
C GLN A 361 8.57 -35.69 15.75
N GLN A 362 7.48 -34.94 15.91
CA GLN A 362 6.23 -35.43 16.49
C GLN A 362 5.25 -35.95 15.43
N TYR A 363 5.33 -35.42 14.21
CA TYR A 363 4.49 -35.79 13.08
C TYR A 363 5.35 -36.16 11.85
N PRO A 364 6.09 -37.28 11.90
CA PRO A 364 6.97 -37.68 10.82
C PRO A 364 6.25 -37.83 9.49
N ASP A 365 6.88 -37.36 8.41
CA ASP A 365 6.39 -37.45 7.03
C ASP A 365 5.05 -36.75 6.76
N LYS A 366 4.57 -35.92 7.69
CA LYS A 366 3.32 -35.14 7.56
C LYS A 366 3.55 -33.63 7.39
N VAL A 367 4.80 -33.19 7.41
CA VAL A 367 5.18 -31.77 7.35
C VAL A 367 5.95 -31.47 6.07
N LEU A 368 5.61 -30.38 5.40
CA LEU A 368 6.37 -29.76 4.31
C LEU A 368 6.92 -28.41 4.78
N CYS A 369 8.12 -28.06 4.32
CA CYS A 369 8.70 -26.73 4.51
C CYS A 369 8.91 -26.09 3.14
N PHE A 370 8.44 -24.85 2.96
CA PHE A 370 8.69 -24.07 1.76
C PHE A 370 9.25 -22.69 2.12
N THR A 371 10.42 -22.38 1.57
CA THR A 371 11.13 -21.11 1.81
C THR A 371 11.73 -20.61 0.50
N GLY A 372 12.40 -19.45 0.50
CA GLY A 372 13.07 -18.91 -0.70
C GLY A 372 14.12 -19.84 -1.34
N ASP A 373 14.67 -20.78 -0.58
CA ASP A 373 15.65 -21.76 -1.06
C ASP A 373 15.01 -23.01 -1.68
N SER A 374 13.69 -23.13 -1.59
CA SER A 374 12.98 -24.32 -2.06
C SER A 374 12.96 -24.35 -3.58
N GLY A 375 13.44 -25.45 -4.15
CA GLY A 375 13.42 -25.68 -5.60
C GLY A 375 12.02 -26.01 -6.13
N GLU A 376 11.92 -26.09 -7.45
CA GLU A 376 10.67 -26.38 -8.18
C GLU A 376 10.02 -27.70 -7.72
N ALA A 377 10.83 -28.73 -7.45
CA ALA A 377 10.32 -30.02 -6.97
C ALA A 377 9.56 -29.92 -5.62
N THR A 378 10.00 -29.06 -4.70
CA THR A 378 9.28 -28.84 -3.43
C THR A 378 8.00 -28.04 -3.69
N ARG A 379 8.03 -27.08 -4.63
CA ARG A 379 6.85 -26.33 -5.05
C ARG A 379 5.77 -27.26 -5.63
N ASP A 380 6.17 -28.22 -6.45
CA ASP A 380 5.25 -29.20 -7.03
C ASP A 380 4.59 -30.05 -5.94
N LYS A 381 5.35 -30.52 -4.94
CA LYS A 381 4.79 -31.21 -3.78
C LYS A 381 3.77 -30.37 -3.01
N VAL A 382 4.04 -29.08 -2.85
CA VAL A 382 3.09 -28.15 -2.23
C VAL A 382 1.82 -28.04 -3.05
N ILE A 383 1.92 -27.86 -4.37
CA ILE A 383 0.76 -27.79 -5.26
C ILE A 383 -0.04 -29.10 -5.19
N GLU A 384 0.60 -30.26 -5.33
CA GLU A 384 -0.06 -31.57 -5.28
C GLU A 384 -0.83 -31.79 -3.97
N ASN A 385 -0.33 -31.29 -2.83
CA ASN A 385 -0.97 -31.54 -1.53
C ASN A 385 -1.93 -30.42 -1.07
N PHE A 386 -1.70 -29.17 -1.47
CA PHE A 386 -2.40 -28.00 -0.93
C PHE A 386 -3.26 -27.23 -1.95
N ASP A 387 -3.12 -27.49 -3.26
CA ASP A 387 -3.96 -26.91 -4.32
C ASP A 387 -5.08 -27.87 -4.71
N ALA A 388 -6.34 -27.44 -4.63
CA ALA A 388 -7.49 -28.29 -5.00
C ALA A 388 -7.61 -28.43 -6.52
N ARG A 389 -6.95 -27.55 -7.28
CA ARG A 389 -6.91 -27.59 -8.75
C ARG A 389 -5.67 -28.31 -9.30
N ALA A 390 -4.89 -28.96 -8.43
CA ALA A 390 -3.73 -29.76 -8.87
C ALA A 390 -4.15 -30.86 -9.86
N ARG A 391 -3.31 -31.13 -10.86
CA ARG A 391 -3.57 -32.21 -11.84
C ARG A 391 -3.59 -33.60 -11.20
N HIS A 392 -2.73 -33.79 -10.19
CA HIS A 392 -2.60 -35.04 -9.44
C HIS A 392 -2.60 -34.72 -7.93
N PRO A 393 -3.77 -34.51 -7.33
CA PRO A 393 -3.88 -34.22 -5.91
C PRO A 393 -3.39 -35.39 -5.05
N LYS A 394 -2.66 -35.10 -3.96
CA LYS A 394 -2.14 -36.06 -2.96
C LYS A 394 -2.50 -35.64 -1.53
N GLU A 395 -2.33 -36.54 -0.57
CA GLU A 395 -2.59 -36.32 0.87
C GLU A 395 -1.41 -36.78 1.74
N ASP A 396 -0.21 -36.67 1.19
CA ASP A 396 1.01 -37.10 1.85
C ASP A 396 1.27 -36.21 3.09
N TYR A 397 1.03 -34.90 2.94
CA TYR A 397 1.38 -33.88 3.92
C TYR A 397 0.15 -33.10 4.44
N ARG A 398 0.04 -32.99 5.77
CA ARG A 398 -1.04 -32.26 6.45
C ARG A 398 -0.67 -30.83 6.82
N ILE A 399 0.61 -30.60 7.11
CA ILE A 399 1.13 -29.34 7.65
C ILE A 399 2.13 -28.74 6.67
N LEU A 400 1.90 -27.49 6.28
CA LEU A 400 2.84 -26.70 5.50
C LEU A 400 3.40 -25.58 6.36
N VAL A 401 4.71 -25.56 6.56
CA VAL A 401 5.43 -24.42 7.13
C VAL A 401 6.00 -23.60 5.98
N SER A 402 5.69 -22.31 5.92
CA SER A 402 6.13 -21.46 4.82
C SER A 402 6.55 -20.06 5.25
N THR A 403 7.52 -19.50 4.53
CA THR A 403 7.72 -18.04 4.52
C THR A 403 6.77 -17.36 3.53
N GLU A 404 6.83 -16.03 3.46
CA GLU A 404 6.02 -15.21 2.54
C GLU A 404 6.25 -15.52 1.06
N VAL A 405 7.32 -16.23 0.70
CA VAL A 405 7.65 -16.54 -0.70
C VAL A 405 6.57 -17.39 -1.37
N LEU A 406 5.89 -18.26 -0.63
CA LEU A 406 4.76 -19.03 -1.13
C LEU A 406 3.44 -18.24 -1.09
N ALA A 407 3.39 -17.14 -0.33
CA ALA A 407 2.20 -16.33 -0.19
C ALA A 407 1.86 -15.56 -1.47
N GLU A 408 2.62 -15.70 -2.56
CA GLU A 408 2.34 -15.14 -3.88
C GLU A 408 2.45 -16.22 -4.97
N GLY A 409 1.39 -16.39 -5.79
CA GLY A 409 1.44 -17.22 -6.99
C GLY A 409 1.14 -18.73 -6.83
N VAL A 410 0.75 -19.20 -5.64
CA VAL A 410 0.22 -20.57 -5.43
C VAL A 410 -1.16 -20.53 -4.78
N ASN A 411 -1.99 -21.51 -5.09
CA ASN A 411 -3.33 -21.67 -4.56
C ASN A 411 -3.30 -22.71 -3.43
N LEU A 412 -3.81 -22.39 -2.24
CA LEU A 412 -3.65 -23.21 -1.03
C LEU A 412 -5.00 -23.56 -0.37
N HIS A 413 -6.08 -23.52 -1.14
CA HIS A 413 -7.46 -23.72 -0.68
C HIS A 413 -7.84 -25.16 -0.29
N ARG A 414 -6.88 -26.11 -0.22
CA ARG A 414 -7.10 -27.41 0.49
C ARG A 414 -6.83 -27.31 2.00
N SER A 415 -6.30 -26.19 2.46
CA SER A 415 -6.27 -25.86 3.88
C SER A 415 -7.41 -24.93 4.23
N ASN A 416 -7.96 -25.08 5.43
CA ASN A 416 -8.92 -24.16 6.04
C ASN A 416 -8.40 -23.50 7.32
N THR A 417 -7.16 -23.84 7.74
CA THR A 417 -6.55 -23.27 8.94
C THR A 417 -5.25 -22.54 8.61
N VAL A 418 -5.19 -21.26 8.98
CA VAL A 418 -4.00 -20.41 8.84
C VAL A 418 -3.45 -20.07 10.23
N ILE A 419 -2.17 -20.36 10.47
CA ILE A 419 -1.47 -20.00 11.70
C ILE A 419 -0.40 -18.96 11.37
N ASN A 420 -0.53 -17.77 11.94
CA ASN A 420 0.51 -16.74 11.93
C ASN A 420 1.41 -16.94 13.15
N TYR A 421 2.55 -17.60 12.95
CA TYR A 421 3.51 -17.85 14.01
C TYR A 421 4.18 -16.55 14.47
N ASP A 422 4.46 -15.64 13.56
CA ASP A 422 4.81 -14.25 13.84
C ASP A 422 3.79 -13.29 13.22
N ILE A 423 3.63 -12.14 13.86
CA ILE A 423 2.72 -11.09 13.38
C ILE A 423 3.46 -10.29 12.31
N PRO A 424 2.97 -10.29 11.06
CA PRO A 424 3.61 -9.53 10.02
C PRO A 424 3.50 -8.03 10.34
N TRP A 425 4.62 -7.33 10.25
CA TRP A 425 4.66 -5.88 10.52
C TRP A 425 3.92 -5.04 9.48
N ASN A 426 3.49 -5.67 8.39
CA ASN A 426 2.67 -5.12 7.32
C ASN A 426 1.30 -5.84 7.28
N PRO A 427 0.17 -5.16 7.58
CA PRO A 427 -1.18 -5.71 7.53
C PRO A 427 -1.54 -6.46 6.25
N THR A 428 -0.99 -6.00 5.13
CA THR A 428 -1.20 -6.58 3.80
C THR A 428 -0.86 -8.07 3.77
N ARG A 429 0.25 -8.44 4.41
CA ARG A 429 0.72 -9.83 4.42
C ARG A 429 -0.30 -10.74 5.11
N MET A 430 -0.90 -10.28 6.20
CA MET A 430 -1.89 -11.06 6.93
C MET A 430 -3.15 -11.35 6.10
N MET A 431 -3.65 -10.35 5.37
CA MET A 431 -4.77 -10.57 4.43
C MET A 431 -4.39 -11.45 3.25
N GLN A 432 -3.18 -11.29 2.73
CA GLN A 432 -2.70 -12.15 1.65
C GLN A 432 -2.64 -13.60 2.13
N ARG A 433 -2.11 -13.86 3.34
CA ARG A 433 -2.06 -15.19 3.98
C ARG A 433 -3.46 -15.78 4.10
N VAL A 434 -4.43 -15.07 4.69
CA VAL A 434 -5.82 -15.54 4.82
C VAL A 434 -6.49 -15.72 3.46
N GLY A 435 -6.27 -14.81 2.50
CA GLY A 435 -6.80 -14.87 1.14
C GLY A 435 -6.28 -16.04 0.29
N ARG A 436 -5.22 -16.75 0.72
CA ARG A 436 -4.77 -17.99 0.06
C ARG A 436 -5.71 -19.17 0.31
N VAL A 437 -6.33 -19.18 1.48
CA VAL A 437 -7.29 -20.19 1.92
C VAL A 437 -8.72 -19.73 1.65
N ASN A 438 -8.96 -18.43 1.79
CA ASN A 438 -10.26 -17.84 1.77
C ASN A 438 -10.79 -17.50 0.37
N ARG A 439 -11.27 -18.54 -0.35
CA ARG A 439 -11.71 -18.46 -1.76
C ARG A 439 -13.12 -19.03 -1.97
N VAL A 440 -13.80 -18.57 -3.02
CA VAL A 440 -15.19 -18.98 -3.40
C VAL A 440 -15.33 -20.43 -3.84
N ASP A 441 -14.21 -21.06 -4.17
CA ASP A 441 -14.13 -22.43 -4.67
C ASP A 441 -13.57 -23.40 -3.63
N THR A 442 -13.44 -22.94 -2.38
CA THR A 442 -13.06 -23.83 -1.28
C THR A 442 -14.19 -24.79 -0.96
N LEU A 443 -13.84 -26.02 -0.55
CA LEU A 443 -14.82 -27.03 -0.12
C LEU A 443 -15.19 -26.90 1.37
N PHE A 444 -14.45 -26.08 2.11
CA PHE A 444 -14.65 -25.91 3.55
C PHE A 444 -15.71 -24.85 3.83
N ASP A 445 -16.59 -25.13 4.78
CA ASP A 445 -17.60 -24.16 5.22
C ASP A 445 -17.00 -23.04 6.08
N THR A 446 -15.91 -23.32 6.79
CA THR A 446 -15.33 -22.42 7.79
C THR A 446 -13.81 -22.35 7.67
N ILE A 447 -13.27 -21.14 7.87
CA ILE A 447 -11.84 -20.86 7.89
C ILE A 447 -11.45 -20.38 9.27
N HIS A 448 -10.38 -20.96 9.81
CA HIS A 448 -9.85 -20.65 11.13
C HIS A 448 -8.51 -19.93 11.00
N THR A 449 -8.34 -18.84 11.76
CA THR A 449 -7.08 -18.10 11.84
C THR A 449 -6.56 -18.10 13.27
N PHE A 450 -5.29 -18.43 13.46
CA PHE A 450 -4.61 -18.41 14.76
C PHE A 450 -3.44 -17.44 14.73
N ASN A 451 -3.34 -16.56 15.74
CA ASN A 451 -2.30 -15.55 15.82
C ASN A 451 -1.54 -15.67 17.14
N PHE A 452 -0.21 -15.80 17.09
CA PHE A 452 0.59 -15.81 18.30
C PHE A 452 0.78 -14.42 18.89
N PHE A 453 0.61 -14.31 20.21
CA PHE A 453 0.90 -13.10 20.96
C PHE A 453 1.71 -13.40 22.22
N PRO A 454 2.63 -12.51 22.63
CA PRO A 454 3.14 -12.53 23.99
C PRO A 454 2.03 -12.23 25.00
N THR A 455 2.16 -12.72 26.23
CA THR A 455 1.33 -12.26 27.36
C THR A 455 1.54 -10.76 27.65
N LYS A 456 0.65 -10.16 28.45
CA LYS A 456 0.65 -8.71 28.74
C LYS A 456 2.01 -8.17 29.18
N GLN A 457 2.70 -8.88 30.08
CA GLN A 457 4.01 -8.47 30.62
C GLN A 457 5.06 -8.26 29.51
N SER A 458 5.15 -9.19 28.55
CA SER A 458 6.12 -9.08 27.47
C SER A 458 5.64 -8.15 26.32
N ASN A 459 4.32 -7.95 26.14
CA ASN A 459 3.80 -7.01 25.15
C ASN A 459 4.03 -5.54 25.52
N ASP A 460 3.95 -5.17 26.81
CA ASP A 460 4.07 -3.78 27.28
C ASP A 460 5.40 -3.10 26.87
N GLN A 461 6.43 -3.90 26.58
CA GLN A 461 7.78 -3.43 26.24
C GLN A 461 7.98 -3.18 24.74
N ILE A 462 7.41 -4.01 23.86
CA ILE A 462 7.60 -3.90 22.40
C ILE A 462 6.39 -3.23 21.73
N LYS A 463 5.22 -3.25 22.38
CA LYS A 463 3.95 -2.72 21.86
C LYS A 463 3.61 -3.25 20.46
N LEU A 464 3.94 -4.52 20.21
CA LEU A 464 3.78 -5.18 18.92
C LEU A 464 2.33 -5.26 18.51
N LYS A 465 1.49 -5.68 19.47
CA LYS A 465 0.05 -5.79 19.28
C LYS A 465 -0.53 -4.45 18.87
N GLU A 466 -0.26 -3.38 19.63
CA GLU A 466 -0.78 -2.04 19.38
C GLU A 466 -0.30 -1.46 18.04
N ALA A 467 0.97 -1.70 17.67
CA ALA A 467 1.52 -1.24 16.41
C ALA A 467 0.90 -1.96 15.20
N ALA A 468 0.65 -3.26 15.32
CA ALA A 468 -0.02 -4.05 14.29
C ALA A 468 -1.51 -3.70 14.19
N GLU A 469 -2.22 -3.63 15.31
CA GLU A 469 -3.61 -3.19 15.40
C GLU A 469 -3.80 -1.80 14.80
N ALA A 470 -2.93 -0.84 15.09
CA ALA A 470 -3.00 0.51 14.53
C ALA A 470 -2.96 0.52 12.99
N LYS A 471 -2.08 -0.29 12.41
CA LYS A 471 -1.92 -0.38 10.95
C LYS A 471 -3.08 -1.14 10.31
N ILE A 472 -3.56 -2.22 10.93
CA ILE A 472 -4.72 -2.97 10.44
C ILE A 472 -5.97 -2.11 10.50
N ASN A 473 -6.20 -1.41 11.62
CA ASN A 473 -7.28 -0.43 11.74
C ASN A 473 -7.22 0.63 10.65
N ALA A 474 -6.04 1.17 10.35
CA ALA A 474 -5.87 2.13 9.26
C ALA A 474 -6.30 1.55 7.91
N PHE A 475 -5.86 0.32 7.64
CA PHE A 475 -6.19 -0.40 6.42
C PHE A 475 -7.69 -0.69 6.31
N LEU A 476 -8.29 -1.30 7.34
CA LEU A 476 -9.72 -1.62 7.38
C LEU A 476 -10.57 -0.35 7.30
N THR A 477 -10.14 0.75 7.95
CA THR A 477 -10.82 2.04 7.83
C THR A 477 -10.67 2.65 6.43
N LEU A 478 -9.59 2.39 5.70
CA LEU A 478 -9.38 2.93 4.35
C LEU A 478 -10.11 2.13 3.27
N LEU A 479 -10.12 0.81 3.39
CA LEU A 479 -10.60 -0.07 2.33
C LEU A 479 -11.92 -0.75 2.70
N GLY A 480 -12.20 -0.96 3.99
CA GLY A 480 -13.26 -1.85 4.47
C GLY A 480 -12.70 -3.24 4.77
N GLY A 481 -13.25 -3.89 5.81
CA GLY A 481 -12.88 -5.23 6.25
C GLY A 481 -14.07 -6.17 6.19
N ASP A 482 -13.87 -7.36 5.61
CA ASP A 482 -14.92 -8.39 5.52
C ASP A 482 -14.84 -9.39 6.70
N ALA A 483 -13.73 -9.39 7.45
CA ALA A 483 -13.50 -10.22 8.63
C ALA A 483 -12.47 -9.57 9.56
N GLU A 484 -12.47 -9.95 10.84
CA GLU A 484 -11.40 -9.64 11.78
C GLU A 484 -10.15 -10.46 11.42
N LEU A 485 -8.98 -9.84 11.53
CA LEU A 485 -7.73 -10.42 11.04
C LEU A 485 -6.74 -10.70 12.19
N LEU A 486 -6.53 -9.74 13.11
CA LEU A 486 -5.53 -9.85 14.19
C LEU A 486 -6.17 -10.24 15.52
N THR A 487 -7.16 -9.46 15.95
CA THR A 487 -7.80 -9.55 17.26
C THR A 487 -9.30 -9.34 17.17
N GLU A 488 -10.04 -9.84 18.17
CA GLU A 488 -11.47 -9.58 18.30
C GLU A 488 -11.75 -8.08 18.55
N GLY A 489 -12.82 -7.56 17.95
CA GLY A 489 -13.24 -6.17 18.09
C GLY A 489 -12.57 -5.21 17.09
N GLU A 490 -11.86 -5.73 16.09
CA GLU A 490 -11.48 -4.94 14.92
C GLU A 490 -12.73 -4.38 14.23
N PRO A 491 -12.66 -3.16 13.66
CA PRO A 491 -13.79 -2.59 12.94
C PRO A 491 -14.06 -3.41 11.68
N ILE A 492 -14.97 -4.39 11.79
CA ILE A 492 -15.66 -4.96 10.65
C ILE A 492 -16.64 -3.90 10.20
N ALA A 493 -16.29 -3.25 9.11
CA ALA A 493 -17.20 -2.40 8.41
C ALA A 493 -16.97 -2.69 6.93
N SER A 494 -18.06 -3.06 6.25
CA SER A 494 -18.16 -3.03 4.81
C SER A 494 -18.14 -1.57 4.36
N HIS A 495 -17.12 -0.80 4.72
CA HIS A 495 -17.06 0.60 4.35
C HIS A 495 -17.07 0.66 2.82
N GLU A 496 -18.22 0.97 2.27
CA GLU A 496 -18.34 1.35 0.89
C GLU A 496 -17.51 2.63 0.70
N LEU A 497 -17.14 2.90 -0.54
CA LEU A 497 -16.41 4.11 -0.89
C LEU A 497 -17.19 5.40 -0.55
N PHE A 498 -18.44 5.28 -0.11
CA PHE A 498 -19.32 6.31 0.42
C PHE A 498 -20.02 5.75 1.64
N ASN A 499 -19.78 6.34 2.82
CA ASN A 499 -20.76 6.56 3.91
C ASN A 499 -20.11 6.55 5.28
N ARG A 500 -19.85 7.75 5.81
CA ARG A 500 -19.95 8.01 7.24
C ARG A 500 -20.10 9.51 7.46
N LEU A 501 -21.32 10.01 7.27
CA LEU A 501 -21.86 11.34 7.62
C LEU A 501 -23.19 11.39 6.82
N ILE A 502 -24.38 11.14 7.36
CA ILE A 502 -25.08 11.89 8.40
C ILE A 502 -26.16 10.95 8.99
N SER A 503 -25.92 10.34 10.14
CA SER A 503 -27.02 10.11 11.10
C SER A 503 -26.40 9.95 12.48
N LYS A 504 -26.91 10.73 13.43
CA LYS A 504 -26.55 10.64 14.86
C LYS A 504 -27.26 9.45 15.52
N GLN A 505 -27.60 8.42 14.76
CA GLN A 505 -28.64 7.43 15.09
C GLN A 505 -28.26 5.99 14.70
N THR A 506 -26.95 5.67 14.69
CA THR A 506 -26.45 4.29 14.49
C THR A 506 -25.68 3.77 15.70
N LEU A 507 -25.98 4.30 16.89
CA LEU A 507 -25.48 3.76 18.17
C LEU A 507 -26.43 2.73 18.80
N GLU A 508 -27.60 2.50 18.19
CA GLU A 508 -28.58 1.51 18.64
C GLU A 508 -28.77 0.45 17.54
N GLY A 509 -27.94 -0.59 17.58
CA GLY A 509 -28.33 -2.00 17.38
C GLY A 509 -29.16 -2.48 16.17
N GLU A 510 -29.50 -1.66 15.17
CA GLU A 510 -30.19 -2.15 13.96
C GLU A 510 -29.19 -2.38 12.81
N GLU A 511 -29.10 -3.65 12.37
CA GLU A 511 -28.42 -4.10 11.15
C GLU A 511 -29.09 -3.51 9.89
N GLY A 512 -28.92 -2.21 9.67
CA GLY A 512 -29.24 -1.57 8.40
C GLY A 512 -28.11 -1.84 7.41
N ALA A 513 -28.29 -2.79 6.48
CA ALA A 513 -27.33 -3.03 5.41
C ALA A 513 -27.00 -1.73 4.66
N GLU A 514 -25.73 -1.34 4.65
CA GLU A 514 -25.24 -0.19 3.86
C GLU A 514 -25.60 -0.39 2.36
N GLU A 515 -26.07 0.67 1.70
CA GLU A 515 -26.62 0.60 0.33
C GLU A 515 -25.57 0.97 -0.75
N SER A 516 -25.02 -0.05 -1.41
CA SER A 516 -24.06 0.07 -2.51
C SER A 516 -24.59 0.75 -3.78
N GLU A 517 -23.69 1.39 -4.54
CA GLU A 517 -23.91 1.74 -5.96
C GLU A 517 -24.35 0.51 -6.79
N LEU A 518 -23.97 -0.70 -6.39
CA LEU A 518 -24.45 -1.95 -6.99
C LEU A 518 -25.96 -2.11 -6.91
N LYS A 519 -26.63 -1.63 -5.85
CA LYS A 519 -28.10 -1.62 -5.75
C LYS A 519 -28.69 -0.98 -6.99
N TYR A 520 -28.29 0.26 -7.27
CA TYR A 520 -28.82 1.03 -8.40
C TYR A 520 -28.36 0.48 -9.75
N LEU A 521 -27.14 -0.04 -9.85
CA LEU A 521 -26.71 -0.74 -11.07
C LEU A 521 -27.56 -1.98 -11.36
N HIS A 522 -27.91 -2.74 -10.31
CA HIS A 522 -28.80 -3.88 -10.41
C HIS A 522 -30.21 -3.44 -10.81
N VAL A 523 -30.77 -2.39 -10.21
CA VAL A 523 -32.06 -1.80 -10.61
C VAL A 523 -32.04 -1.41 -12.10
N ILE A 524 -30.99 -0.73 -12.56
CA ILE A 524 -30.84 -0.37 -13.99
C ILE A 524 -30.78 -1.62 -14.87
N LYS A 525 -30.03 -2.64 -14.46
CA LYS A 525 -29.93 -3.92 -15.17
C LYS A 525 -31.29 -4.62 -15.23
N GLU A 526 -32.03 -4.66 -14.13
CA GLU A 526 -33.37 -5.25 -14.08
C GLU A 526 -34.36 -4.49 -14.96
N ILE A 527 -34.35 -3.15 -14.96
CA ILE A 527 -35.20 -2.34 -15.86
C ILE A 527 -34.82 -2.61 -17.32
N ARG A 528 -33.53 -2.70 -17.64
CA ARG A 528 -33.06 -3.05 -18.99
C ARG A 528 -33.55 -4.42 -19.44
N ASP A 529 -33.45 -5.41 -18.56
CA ASP A 529 -33.70 -6.83 -18.90
C ASP A 529 -35.20 -7.18 -18.84
N LYS A 530 -35.97 -6.64 -17.88
CA LYS A 530 -37.39 -6.92 -17.67
C LYS A 530 -38.32 -5.92 -18.37
N THR A 531 -37.92 -4.66 -18.51
CA THR A 531 -38.74 -3.58 -19.11
C THR A 531 -37.96 -2.71 -20.11
N PRO A 532 -37.49 -3.27 -21.26
CA PRO A 532 -36.63 -2.57 -22.21
C PRO A 532 -37.18 -1.22 -22.72
N GLY A 533 -38.51 -1.10 -22.84
CA GLY A 533 -39.16 0.15 -23.25
C GLY A 533 -39.00 1.28 -22.23
N VAL A 534 -38.99 0.98 -20.93
CA VAL A 534 -38.71 1.98 -19.87
C VAL A 534 -37.23 2.35 -19.90
N PHE A 535 -36.34 1.38 -20.09
CA PHE A 535 -34.91 1.62 -20.22
C PHE A 535 -34.57 2.57 -21.38
N GLU A 536 -35.15 2.36 -22.56
CA GLU A 536 -34.94 3.26 -23.70
C GLU A 536 -35.54 4.66 -23.43
N LYS A 537 -36.70 4.77 -22.77
CA LYS A 537 -37.25 6.08 -22.34
C LYS A 537 -36.30 6.82 -21.40
N ILE A 538 -35.71 6.13 -20.41
CA ILE A 538 -34.75 6.71 -19.47
C ILE A 538 -33.50 7.20 -20.21
N LYS A 539 -32.96 6.39 -21.12
CA LYS A 539 -31.77 6.71 -21.93
C LYS A 539 -31.97 7.95 -22.82
N HIS A 540 -33.21 8.18 -23.27
CA HIS A 540 -33.59 9.33 -24.08
C HIS A 540 -34.22 10.48 -23.28
N LEU A 541 -34.19 10.45 -21.94
CA LEU A 541 -34.74 11.51 -21.11
C LEU A 541 -34.04 12.85 -21.42
N PRO A 542 -34.79 13.94 -21.69
CA PRO A 542 -34.18 15.22 -22.01
C PRO A 542 -33.36 15.75 -20.84
N LYS A 543 -32.23 16.40 -21.15
CA LYS A 543 -31.47 17.16 -20.15
C LYS A 543 -32.36 18.25 -19.56
N LYS A 544 -32.08 18.64 -18.31
CA LYS A 544 -32.88 19.60 -17.53
C LYS A 544 -34.29 19.08 -17.23
N ALA A 545 -34.46 17.76 -17.11
CA ALA A 545 -35.72 17.16 -16.68
C ALA A 545 -36.10 17.68 -15.29
N ARG A 546 -37.39 17.96 -15.08
CA ARG A 546 -37.92 18.53 -13.84
C ARG A 546 -39.14 17.76 -13.39
N THR A 547 -39.20 17.46 -12.11
CA THR A 547 -40.37 16.85 -11.50
C THR A 547 -40.53 17.30 -10.05
N ALA A 548 -41.66 16.97 -9.45
CA ALA A 548 -41.88 17.11 -8.02
C ALA A 548 -42.57 15.86 -7.48
N LYS A 549 -42.26 15.51 -6.23
CA LYS A 549 -42.96 14.47 -5.48
C LYS A 549 -43.16 14.90 -4.03
N HIS A 550 -44.03 14.20 -3.34
CA HIS A 550 -44.23 14.37 -1.92
C HIS A 550 -43.08 13.72 -1.12
N ASN A 551 -42.53 14.40 -0.13
CA ASN A 551 -41.57 13.84 0.83
C ASN A 551 -41.60 14.67 2.13
N PHE A 552 -42.09 14.07 3.23
CA PHE A 552 -42.23 14.75 4.52
C PHE A 552 -40.88 15.06 5.18
N GLU A 553 -39.90 14.16 5.05
CA GLU A 553 -38.59 14.26 5.71
C GLU A 553 -37.74 15.39 5.13
N HIS A 554 -37.80 15.57 3.81
CA HIS A 554 -37.05 16.58 3.07
C HIS A 554 -37.95 17.64 2.44
N ALA A 555 -39.08 17.92 3.10
CA ALA A 555 -40.06 18.89 2.66
C ALA A 555 -39.45 20.25 2.31
N ASN A 556 -40.01 20.90 1.29
CA ASN A 556 -39.62 22.24 0.84
C ASN A 556 -38.14 22.36 0.45
N SER A 557 -37.64 21.34 -0.26
CA SER A 557 -36.28 21.31 -0.77
C SER A 557 -36.21 20.94 -2.25
N LEU A 558 -35.09 21.30 -2.89
CA LEU A 558 -34.80 20.98 -4.28
C LEU A 558 -33.47 20.26 -4.41
N ILE A 559 -33.52 19.03 -4.91
CA ILE A 559 -32.31 18.30 -5.32
C ILE A 559 -32.06 18.54 -6.80
N THR A 560 -30.82 18.88 -7.15
CA THR A 560 -30.40 19.06 -8.54
C THR A 560 -29.11 18.30 -8.83
N TYR A 561 -29.14 17.50 -9.90
CA TYR A 561 -28.01 16.80 -10.47
C TYR A 561 -27.37 17.65 -11.58
N PHE A 562 -26.10 18.01 -11.38
CA PHE A 562 -25.28 18.71 -12.35
C PHE A 562 -24.18 17.82 -12.92
N ARG A 563 -23.84 18.09 -14.18
CA ARG A 563 -22.76 17.43 -14.88
C ARG A 563 -21.84 18.44 -15.56
N ARG A 564 -20.53 18.22 -15.47
CA ARG A 564 -19.51 18.93 -16.27
C ARG A 564 -18.54 17.89 -16.82
N GLY A 565 -18.78 17.44 -18.06
CA GLY A 565 -18.04 16.31 -18.62
C GLY A 565 -18.35 15.01 -17.88
N LYS A 566 -17.37 14.40 -17.19
CA LYS A 566 -17.60 13.27 -16.27
C LYS A 566 -17.80 13.67 -14.81
N LEU A 567 -17.55 14.94 -14.45
CA LEU A 567 -17.84 15.42 -13.10
C LEU A 567 -19.35 15.40 -12.87
N GLN A 568 -19.77 14.79 -11.78
CA GLN A 568 -21.16 14.71 -11.33
C GLN A 568 -21.22 15.31 -9.93
N LYS A 569 -22.11 16.28 -9.71
CA LYS A 569 -22.36 16.87 -8.39
C LYS A 569 -23.86 16.97 -8.16
N PHE A 570 -24.27 16.77 -6.91
CA PHE A 570 -25.66 16.86 -6.48
C PHE A 570 -25.75 17.94 -5.41
N PHE A 571 -26.74 18.81 -5.51
CA PHE A 571 -26.96 19.86 -4.51
C PHE A 571 -28.41 19.84 -4.06
N LYS A 572 -28.61 20.05 -2.76
CA LYS A 572 -29.92 20.23 -2.13
C LYS A 572 -30.01 21.63 -1.57
N ALA A 573 -30.94 22.41 -2.11
CA ALA A 573 -31.32 23.70 -1.56
C ALA A 573 -32.51 23.49 -0.62
N VAL A 574 -32.41 23.97 0.62
CA VAL A 574 -33.47 23.89 1.63
C VAL A 574 -33.97 25.30 1.94
N HIS A 575 -35.27 25.42 2.23
CA HIS A 575 -35.83 26.67 2.71
C HIS A 575 -35.17 27.05 4.06
N LYS A 576 -34.56 28.25 4.14
CA LYS A 576 -33.82 28.81 5.31
C LYS A 576 -32.44 28.22 5.66
N ASP A 577 -32.11 26.99 5.28
CA ASP A 577 -30.85 26.31 5.71
C ASP A 577 -29.70 26.31 4.66
N GLY A 578 -29.84 27.05 3.55
CA GLY A 578 -28.78 27.20 2.56
C GLY A 578 -28.73 26.05 1.53
N VAL A 579 -27.55 25.85 0.93
CA VAL A 579 -27.30 24.82 -0.09
C VAL A 579 -26.28 23.82 0.43
N GLU A 580 -26.62 22.54 0.34
CA GLU A 580 -25.79 21.43 0.75
C GLU A 580 -25.33 20.64 -0.49
N GLU A 581 -24.03 20.36 -0.62
CA GLU A 581 -23.53 19.39 -1.60
C GLU A 581 -23.81 17.98 -1.07
N MET A 582 -24.42 17.14 -1.90
CA MET A 582 -24.77 15.75 -1.58
C MET A 582 -23.93 14.78 -2.40
N ASP A 583 -23.69 13.60 -1.85
CA ASP A 583 -23.17 12.47 -2.62
C ASP A 583 -24.28 11.80 -3.46
N PHE A 584 -23.87 10.90 -4.34
CA PHE A 584 -24.78 10.20 -5.26
C PHE A 584 -25.80 9.32 -4.55
N LEU A 585 -25.41 8.56 -3.51
CA LEU A 585 -26.29 7.61 -2.85
C LEU A 585 -27.36 8.32 -2.03
N SER A 586 -26.97 9.36 -1.29
CA SER A 586 -27.91 10.20 -0.56
C SER A 586 -28.92 10.86 -1.51
N ALA A 587 -28.44 11.43 -2.62
CA ALA A 587 -29.33 11.99 -3.63
C ALA A 587 -30.22 10.91 -4.25
N ALA A 588 -29.68 9.76 -4.62
CA ALA A 588 -30.43 8.65 -5.24
C ALA A 588 -31.53 8.12 -4.32
N ARG A 589 -31.25 7.94 -3.03
CA ARG A 589 -32.23 7.49 -2.03
C ARG A 589 -33.41 8.47 -1.92
N ILE A 590 -33.11 9.77 -1.85
CA ILE A 590 -34.17 10.77 -1.76
C ILE A 590 -34.96 10.86 -3.08
N LEU A 591 -34.30 10.65 -4.22
CA LEU A 591 -34.93 10.66 -5.54
C LEU A 591 -35.70 9.36 -5.84
N GLU A 592 -35.42 8.25 -5.15
CA GLU A 592 -36.00 6.93 -5.36
C GLU A 592 -37.53 6.99 -5.30
N SER A 593 -38.19 6.49 -6.35
CA SER A 593 -39.64 6.61 -6.52
C SER A 593 -40.17 5.34 -7.17
N ASP A 594 -41.25 4.81 -6.61
CA ASP A 594 -41.98 3.67 -7.16
C ASP A 594 -42.84 4.08 -8.37
N SER A 595 -43.27 3.10 -9.17
CA SER A 595 -44.03 3.34 -10.40
C SER A 595 -45.39 4.03 -10.19
N ASP A 596 -45.93 3.95 -8.98
CA ASP A 596 -47.18 4.54 -8.52
C ASP A 596 -47.01 5.87 -7.78
N THR A 597 -45.77 6.37 -7.65
CA THR A 597 -45.49 7.65 -6.99
C THR A 597 -46.19 8.80 -7.74
N GLU A 598 -47.07 9.52 -7.05
CA GLU A 598 -47.82 10.63 -7.62
C GLU A 598 -46.90 11.83 -7.93
N LYS A 599 -46.98 12.34 -9.17
CA LYS A 599 -46.29 13.55 -9.58
C LYS A 599 -47.00 14.80 -9.07
N LYS A 600 -46.26 15.70 -8.42
CA LYS A 600 -46.77 17.00 -7.98
C LYS A 600 -46.43 18.13 -8.97
N ASN A 601 -47.11 19.26 -8.81
CA ASN A 601 -46.83 20.48 -9.56
C ASN A 601 -45.56 21.16 -9.05
N LEU A 602 -44.85 21.86 -9.94
CA LEU A 602 -43.66 22.63 -9.58
C LEU A 602 -44.10 23.96 -8.96
N PRO A 603 -43.69 24.30 -7.73
CA PRO A 603 -44.01 25.59 -7.12
C PRO A 603 -43.13 26.72 -7.67
N GLU A 604 -43.53 27.98 -7.50
CA GLU A 604 -42.75 29.14 -7.97
C GLU A 604 -41.34 29.19 -7.37
N GLN A 605 -41.21 28.82 -6.09
CA GLN A 605 -39.92 28.79 -5.38
C GLN A 605 -38.90 27.78 -5.94
N PHE A 606 -39.34 26.87 -6.83
CA PHE A 606 -38.46 25.95 -7.54
C PHE A 606 -37.28 26.67 -8.21
N TYR A 607 -37.54 27.77 -8.91
CA TYR A 607 -36.51 28.48 -9.68
C TYR A 607 -35.50 29.17 -8.77
N ALA A 608 -35.96 29.75 -7.67
CA ALA A 608 -35.08 30.34 -6.66
C ALA A 608 -34.12 29.30 -6.05
N PHE A 609 -34.61 28.09 -5.75
CA PHE A 609 -33.76 27.00 -5.29
C PHE A 609 -32.81 26.47 -6.37
N LEU A 610 -33.27 26.41 -7.62
CA LEU A 610 -32.43 25.97 -8.73
C LEU A 610 -31.26 26.92 -8.95
N ASP A 611 -31.48 28.23 -8.84
CA ASP A 611 -30.42 29.22 -9.01
C ASP A 611 -29.41 29.17 -7.86
N LYS A 612 -29.85 28.98 -6.62
CA LYS A 612 -28.95 28.70 -5.48
C LYS A 612 -28.07 27.46 -5.72
N ASN A 613 -28.68 26.36 -6.19
CA ASN A 613 -27.94 25.14 -6.53
C ASN A 613 -26.93 25.36 -7.69
N LYS A 614 -27.29 26.17 -8.71
CA LYS A 614 -26.36 26.53 -9.80
C LYS A 614 -25.17 27.33 -9.29
N GLU A 615 -25.40 28.32 -8.44
CA GLU A 615 -24.35 29.14 -7.84
C GLU A 615 -23.38 28.27 -7.03
N ALA A 616 -23.90 27.36 -6.20
CA ALA A 616 -23.09 26.40 -5.46
C ALA A 616 -22.28 25.48 -6.40
N PHE A 617 -22.87 24.99 -7.49
CA PHE A 617 -22.16 24.21 -8.49
C PHE A 617 -21.09 25.02 -9.23
N ILE A 618 -21.35 26.29 -9.53
CA ILE A 618 -20.37 27.19 -10.15
C ILE A 618 -19.20 27.37 -9.19
N LEU A 619 -19.45 27.71 -7.92
CA LEU A 619 -18.42 27.88 -6.91
C LEU A 619 -17.59 26.60 -6.74
N ALA A 620 -18.26 25.45 -6.61
CA ALA A 620 -17.62 24.14 -6.44
C ALA A 620 -16.88 23.61 -7.68
N THR A 621 -17.05 24.25 -8.85
CA THR A 621 -16.38 23.87 -10.10
C THR A 621 -15.53 24.98 -10.70
N THR A 622 -15.50 26.15 -10.08
CA THR A 622 -14.60 27.23 -10.47
C THR A 622 -13.27 26.88 -9.85
N GLU A 623 -12.30 26.59 -10.69
CA GLU A 623 -10.94 26.26 -10.26
C GLU A 623 -10.44 27.43 -9.41
N GLU A 624 -10.16 27.20 -8.12
CA GLU A 624 -9.11 27.99 -7.49
C GLU A 624 -7.88 27.76 -8.38
N MET A 625 -7.34 28.83 -8.96
CA MET A 625 -6.02 28.76 -9.58
C MET A 625 -5.14 28.04 -8.58
N PRO A 626 -4.39 26.98 -8.96
CA PRO A 626 -3.45 26.38 -8.06
C PRO A 626 -2.58 27.53 -7.58
N ASN A 627 -2.74 27.84 -6.29
CA ASN A 627 -1.96 28.84 -5.64
C ASN A 627 -0.53 28.31 -5.80
N LEU A 628 0.23 28.89 -6.73
CA LEU A 628 1.63 28.58 -7.01
C LEU A 628 2.42 29.04 -5.79
N TRP A 629 2.23 28.34 -4.68
CA TRP A 629 3.05 28.50 -3.51
C TRP A 629 4.40 27.91 -3.88
N HIS A 630 5.26 28.79 -4.39
CA HIS A 630 6.69 28.67 -4.30
C HIS A 630 7.05 28.52 -2.81
N ARG A 631 7.08 27.28 -2.32
CA ARG A 631 7.86 26.94 -1.14
C ARG A 631 9.00 26.04 -1.54
N SER A 632 10.18 26.63 -1.41
CA SER A 632 11.51 26.05 -1.50
C SER A 632 11.58 24.71 -0.77
N GLY A 633 11.50 23.64 -1.55
CA GLY A 633 12.06 22.34 -1.18
C GLY A 633 13.30 22.09 -2.03
N HIS A 634 14.30 21.40 -1.47
CA HIS A 634 15.40 20.80 -2.22
C HIS A 634 14.88 19.64 -3.09
N ASP A 635 14.00 19.94 -4.05
CA ASP A 635 13.48 18.97 -5.01
C ASP A 635 14.29 19.08 -6.32
N SER A 636 14.75 17.95 -6.84
CA SER A 636 15.56 17.91 -8.06
C SER A 636 14.81 18.54 -9.24
N ALA A 637 13.50 18.31 -9.32
CA ALA A 637 12.65 18.89 -10.36
C ALA A 637 12.62 20.43 -10.30
N ALA A 638 12.54 21.02 -9.10
CA ALA A 638 12.52 22.48 -8.92
C ALA A 638 13.85 23.13 -9.37
N ASN A 639 14.98 22.48 -9.11
CA ASN A 639 16.28 22.95 -9.59
C ASN A 639 16.39 22.88 -11.12
N ILE A 640 15.92 21.80 -11.74
CA ILE A 640 15.89 21.68 -13.21
C ILE A 640 14.99 22.74 -13.83
N ILE A 641 13.80 23.01 -13.26
CA ILE A 641 12.91 24.10 -13.69
C ILE A 641 13.64 25.45 -13.67
N ARG A 642 14.43 25.74 -12.61
CA ARG A 642 15.21 26.98 -12.53
C ARG A 642 16.27 27.06 -13.63
N ILE A 643 16.99 25.97 -13.89
CA ILE A 643 17.98 25.89 -14.97
C ILE A 643 17.28 26.12 -16.32
N LEU A 644 16.18 25.41 -16.60
CA LEU A 644 15.40 25.54 -17.83
C LEU A 644 14.87 26.96 -18.05
N LYS A 645 14.32 27.60 -17.02
CA LYS A 645 13.84 28.99 -17.10
C LYS A 645 14.97 29.97 -17.39
N ALA A 646 16.19 29.70 -16.93
CA ALA A 646 17.36 30.50 -17.30
C ALA A 646 17.81 30.21 -18.75
N THR A 647 17.85 28.94 -19.16
CA THR A 647 18.20 28.52 -20.52
C THR A 647 17.25 29.11 -21.57
N LEU A 648 15.94 29.08 -21.30
CA LEU A 648 14.89 29.62 -22.17
C LEU A 648 14.90 31.17 -22.25
N LYS A 649 15.70 31.87 -21.45
CA LYS A 649 15.93 33.31 -21.64
C LYS A 649 17.04 33.61 -22.65
N ASN A 650 17.85 32.61 -23.01
CA ASN A 650 18.96 32.74 -23.96
C ASN A 650 18.69 31.90 -25.22
N THR A 651 17.58 32.16 -25.90
CA THR A 651 17.08 31.38 -27.04
C THR A 651 17.81 31.65 -28.36
N GLN A 652 18.64 32.68 -28.44
CA GLN A 652 19.32 33.10 -29.68
C GLN A 652 20.19 32.00 -30.34
N LYS A 653 20.51 30.93 -29.60
CA LYS A 653 21.33 29.80 -30.07
C LYS A 653 20.54 28.50 -30.31
N LEU A 654 19.21 28.53 -30.16
CA LEU A 654 18.34 27.37 -30.27
C LEU A 654 17.46 27.46 -31.52
N THR A 655 17.15 26.31 -32.10
CA THR A 655 16.13 26.18 -33.15
C THR A 655 14.73 26.10 -32.54
N GLU A 656 13.68 26.33 -33.33
CA GLU A 656 12.29 26.25 -32.87
C GLU A 656 11.94 24.88 -32.27
N ASP A 657 12.40 23.78 -32.89
CA ASP A 657 12.19 22.42 -32.39
C ASP A 657 12.87 22.19 -31.04
N GLN A 658 14.06 22.76 -30.84
CA GLN A 658 14.79 22.67 -29.58
C GLN A 658 14.09 23.47 -28.47
N GLU A 659 13.59 24.66 -28.78
CA GLU A 659 12.76 25.41 -27.84
C GLU A 659 11.50 24.66 -27.46
N LEU A 660 10.84 24.04 -28.44
CA LEU A 660 9.63 23.25 -28.22
C LEU A 660 9.91 22.06 -27.30
N TYR A 661 11.03 21.36 -27.51
CA TYR A 661 11.49 20.31 -26.62
C TYR A 661 11.69 20.80 -25.19
N LEU A 662 12.43 21.90 -24.99
CA LEU A 662 12.67 22.46 -23.65
C LEU A 662 11.37 22.91 -22.96
N LYS A 663 10.44 23.48 -23.73
CA LYS A 663 9.09 23.84 -23.23
C LYS A 663 8.32 22.58 -22.80
N LYS A 664 8.35 21.50 -23.58
CA LYS A 664 7.72 20.21 -23.19
C LYS A 664 8.31 19.66 -21.90
N VAL A 665 9.65 19.65 -21.77
CA VAL A 665 10.33 19.21 -20.54
C VAL A 665 9.91 20.08 -19.35
N LEU A 666 9.90 21.40 -19.52
CA LEU A 666 9.47 22.34 -18.48
C LEU A 666 8.04 22.06 -18.02
N THR A 667 7.11 21.87 -18.95
CA THR A 667 5.72 21.51 -18.65
C THR A 667 5.63 20.20 -17.87
N GLN A 668 6.36 19.16 -18.28
CA GLN A 668 6.36 17.87 -17.56
C GLN A 668 6.92 18.00 -16.14
N LEU A 669 7.92 18.85 -15.91
CA LEU A 669 8.44 19.10 -14.56
C LEU A 669 7.47 19.91 -13.69
N GLU A 670 6.87 20.97 -14.24
CA GLU A 670 5.94 21.84 -13.52
C GLU A 670 4.65 21.10 -13.15
N GLU A 671 4.15 20.25 -14.03
CA GLU A 671 2.94 19.45 -13.81
C GLU A 671 3.21 18.14 -13.05
N GLY A 672 4.48 17.84 -12.72
CA GLY A 672 4.85 16.64 -11.98
C GLY A 672 4.66 15.34 -12.76
N GLY A 673 4.95 15.38 -14.06
CA GLY A 673 4.87 14.24 -14.99
C GLY A 673 6.15 13.42 -15.12
N LEU A 674 7.29 13.87 -14.58
CA LEU A 674 8.55 13.09 -14.58
C LEU A 674 8.75 12.30 -13.27
N PRO A 675 9.22 11.03 -13.34
CA PRO A 675 9.60 10.29 -12.14
C PRO A 675 10.75 10.95 -11.38
N LYS A 676 10.73 10.86 -10.04
CA LYS A 676 11.80 11.42 -9.19
C LYS A 676 13.20 10.92 -9.53
N GLN A 677 13.33 9.64 -9.86
CA GLN A 677 14.63 9.05 -10.20
C GLN A 677 15.21 9.65 -11.48
N THR A 678 14.39 9.89 -12.50
CA THR A 678 14.77 10.57 -13.75
C THR A 678 15.19 12.01 -13.49
N ALA A 679 14.40 12.74 -12.69
CA ALA A 679 14.75 14.11 -12.29
C ALA A 679 16.07 14.17 -11.50
N LYS A 680 16.32 13.21 -10.60
CA LYS A 680 17.56 13.11 -9.83
C LYS A 680 18.78 12.84 -10.72
N LYS A 681 18.68 11.89 -11.65
CA LYS A 681 19.75 11.57 -12.63
C LYS A 681 20.04 12.77 -13.53
N THR A 682 18.98 13.39 -14.03
CA THR A 682 19.06 14.58 -14.90
C THR A 682 19.74 15.74 -14.21
N LEU A 683 19.34 16.06 -12.97
CA LEU A 683 19.97 17.14 -12.21
C LEU A 683 21.46 16.86 -11.97
N LYS A 684 21.82 15.62 -11.61
CA LYS A 684 23.22 15.24 -11.42
C LYS A 684 24.05 15.47 -12.70
N ALA A 685 23.53 15.05 -13.85
CA ALA A 685 24.21 15.25 -15.13
C ALA A 685 24.31 16.75 -15.52
N LEU A 686 23.31 17.56 -15.14
CA LEU A 686 23.36 19.02 -15.34
C LEU A 686 24.39 19.68 -14.41
N ASP A 687 24.48 19.26 -13.16
CA ASP A 687 25.47 19.76 -12.19
C ASP A 687 26.91 19.45 -12.64
N GLU A 688 27.11 18.32 -13.34
CA GLU A 688 28.40 17.93 -13.92
C GLU A 688 28.89 18.88 -15.03
N LEU A 689 27.99 19.67 -15.65
CA LEU A 689 28.37 20.70 -16.64
C LEU A 689 29.14 21.87 -16.01
N LYS A 690 29.01 22.12 -14.69
CA LYS A 690 29.64 23.23 -13.97
C LYS A 690 29.47 24.58 -14.70
N ASN A 691 30.54 25.13 -15.26
CA ASN A 691 30.52 26.42 -15.98
C ASN A 691 29.83 26.33 -17.34
N GLU A 692 29.73 25.15 -17.96
CA GLU A 692 29.05 24.94 -19.24
C GLU A 692 27.52 24.97 -19.11
N ILE A 693 26.97 25.00 -17.89
CA ILE A 693 25.51 25.05 -17.66
C ILE A 693 24.86 26.30 -18.27
N MET A 694 25.65 27.34 -18.54
CA MET A 694 25.20 28.56 -19.21
C MET A 694 25.05 28.40 -20.73
N ASN A 695 25.53 27.29 -21.31
CA ASN A 695 25.40 26.99 -22.73
C ASN A 695 24.09 26.23 -23.00
N PRO A 696 23.11 26.84 -23.72
CA PRO A 696 21.81 26.22 -23.96
C PRO A 696 21.89 24.88 -24.68
N LEU A 697 22.84 24.70 -25.60
CA LEU A 697 23.01 23.45 -26.36
C LEU A 697 23.52 22.31 -25.49
N LYS A 698 24.37 22.61 -24.50
CA LYS A 698 24.89 21.60 -23.56
C LYS A 698 23.81 21.16 -22.58
N VAL A 699 23.01 22.10 -22.07
CA VAL A 699 21.84 21.81 -21.24
C VAL A 699 20.83 20.95 -22.01
N LEU A 700 20.52 21.32 -23.25
CA LEU A 700 19.64 20.55 -24.12
C LEU A 700 20.15 19.12 -24.32
N ALA A 701 21.44 18.95 -24.65
CA ALA A 701 22.04 17.63 -24.85
C ALA A 701 21.91 16.74 -23.62
N VAL A 702 22.18 17.28 -22.42
CA VAL A 702 22.01 16.52 -21.17
C VAL A 702 20.55 16.09 -21.00
N LEU A 703 19.59 16.99 -21.21
CA LEU A 703 18.16 16.68 -21.08
C LEU A 703 17.69 15.62 -22.09
N GLN A 704 18.18 15.65 -23.33
CA GLN A 704 17.86 14.65 -24.37
C GLN A 704 18.44 13.27 -24.04
N ILE A 705 19.60 13.22 -23.38
CA ILE A 705 20.23 11.97 -22.96
C ILE A 705 19.56 11.40 -21.71
N SER A 706 19.20 12.25 -20.75
CA SER A 706 18.76 11.81 -19.41
C SER A 706 17.26 11.62 -19.27
N ILE A 707 16.44 12.22 -20.15
CA ILE A 707 14.97 12.12 -20.12
C ILE A 707 14.51 11.33 -21.35
N PRO A 708 14.05 10.08 -21.18
CA PRO A 708 13.42 9.32 -22.25
C PRO A 708 12.29 10.10 -22.93
N GLU A 709 12.28 10.11 -24.27
CA GLU A 709 11.29 10.86 -25.06
C GLU A 709 9.85 10.49 -24.71
N ARG A 710 9.61 9.21 -24.36
CA ARG A 710 8.29 8.73 -23.91
C ARG A 710 7.74 9.57 -22.76
N PHE A 711 8.56 9.96 -21.78
CA PHE A 711 8.08 10.77 -20.65
C PHE A 711 7.59 12.16 -21.03
N LEU A 712 7.92 12.63 -22.24
CA LEU A 712 7.40 13.89 -22.78
C LEU A 712 6.01 13.75 -23.38
N ALA A 713 5.56 12.52 -23.64
CA ALA A 713 4.19 12.24 -24.05
C ALA A 713 3.22 12.45 -22.87
N GLU A 714 1.99 12.79 -23.21
CA GLU A 714 0.88 12.85 -22.27
C GLU A 714 0.49 11.44 -21.78
N HIS A 715 -0.02 11.33 -20.55
CA HIS A 715 -0.70 10.12 -20.13
C HIS A 715 -2.00 9.92 -20.93
N TYR A 716 -2.46 8.68 -21.03
CA TYR A 716 -3.74 8.38 -21.70
C TYR A 716 -4.92 9.14 -21.08
N ALA A 717 -4.92 9.34 -19.76
CA ALA A 717 -5.95 10.10 -19.05
C ALA A 717 -6.06 11.57 -19.51
N GLU A 718 -4.98 12.14 -20.03
CA GLU A 718 -4.92 13.54 -20.48
C GLU A 718 -5.44 13.72 -21.92
N ARG A 719 -5.27 12.71 -22.79
CA ARG A 719 -5.75 12.75 -24.19
C ARG A 719 -7.27 12.79 -24.29
N ASN A 720 -7.96 12.46 -23.22
CA ASN A 720 -9.41 12.52 -23.10
C ASN A 720 -9.75 13.31 -21.82
N PRO A 721 -9.46 14.62 -21.77
CA PRO A 721 -9.60 15.41 -20.55
C PRO A 721 -11.09 15.64 -20.29
N GLN A 722 -11.71 14.66 -19.63
CA GLN A 722 -13.15 14.52 -19.41
C GLN A 722 -13.73 15.55 -18.43
N SER A 723 -12.93 16.51 -17.96
CA SER A 723 -13.32 17.60 -17.04
C SER A 723 -13.71 18.91 -17.74
N PHE A 724 -13.42 19.08 -19.03
CA PHE A 724 -13.73 20.32 -19.77
C PHE A 724 -15.05 20.27 -20.56
N GLY A 725 -16.08 19.63 -20.00
CA GLY A 725 -17.43 19.69 -20.57
C GLY A 725 -18.14 21.01 -20.25
N LYS A 726 -19.19 21.35 -21.02
CA LYS A 726 -20.13 22.43 -20.63
C LYS A 726 -20.75 22.09 -19.26
N ARG A 727 -21.06 23.11 -18.45
CA ARG A 727 -21.85 22.95 -17.22
C ARG A 727 -23.30 22.66 -17.62
N GLU A 728 -23.82 21.51 -17.22
CA GLU A 728 -25.14 21.02 -17.60
C GLU A 728 -25.97 20.72 -16.36
N VAL A 729 -27.23 21.15 -16.36
CA VAL A 729 -28.26 20.66 -15.43
C VAL A 729 -28.87 19.42 -16.07
N ILE A 730 -28.84 18.30 -15.35
CA ILE A 730 -29.34 17.03 -15.87
C ILE A 730 -30.77 16.79 -15.40
N LEU A 731 -30.99 16.78 -14.09
CA LEU A 731 -32.28 16.49 -13.45
C LEU A 731 -32.46 17.37 -12.21
N SER A 732 -33.69 17.82 -11.97
CA SER A 732 -34.10 18.49 -10.74
C SER A 732 -35.40 17.90 -10.21
N MET A 733 -35.45 17.55 -8.92
CA MET A 733 -36.65 17.08 -8.25
C MET A 733 -36.94 17.94 -7.03
N TYR A 734 -38.15 18.51 -7.02
CA TYR A 734 -38.67 19.24 -5.88
C TYR A 734 -39.41 18.30 -4.92
N LEU A 735 -39.21 18.49 -3.62
CA LEU A 735 -39.79 17.67 -2.56
C LEU A 735 -40.82 18.53 -1.81
N SER A 736 -42.12 18.25 -2.02
CA SER A 736 -43.22 18.95 -1.33
C SER A 736 -43.47 18.32 0.05
N GLY A 737 -43.80 19.16 1.03
CA GLY A 737 -44.18 18.71 2.38
C GLY A 737 -45.69 18.56 2.60
N GLU A 738 -46.48 19.03 1.65
CA GLU A 738 -47.94 18.91 1.55
C GLU A 738 -48.33 18.47 0.13
#